data_AF-A0A960WV49-F1
#
_entry.id   AF-A0A960WV49-F1
#
_cell.length_a   1.000
_cell.length_b   1.000
_cell.length_c   1.000
_cell.angle_alpha   90.00
_cell.angle_beta   90.00
_cell.angle_gamma   90.00
#
_symmetry.space_group_name_H-M   'P 1'
#
loop_
_entity.id
_entity.type
_entity.pdbx_description
1 polymer ?
#
loop_
_entity_poly.entity_id
_entity_poly.type
_entity_poly.pdbx_seq_one_letter_code
_entity_poly.pdbx_strand_id
1 'polypeptide(L)'
;SDILVEAKTGIQVQATGRFDSNNVARNFAQIGHGGWRSSFRDIEDIDGNRYALLQPYGSNYTNPVTMTTNANNSGLHPLTPSTTDVEGFAWRQADPWGIQATLGTFKGDITVRTTGNGADIRFIAPDASEGTLGVRGEDSYVQLGHGGWRNFADVEGNITVESGGDLEFRALQGTANSPNTTSNHNVAFAQLGHGGFESGGKYTGNIDVTTVGDILFRGADSINGANVGYAQMGHGGYSTWVGTTQYREALRDPATGAVPGSLFSTGNTGNITVDAGGDISFLAGQDFATYAQIGHGGYASRDSHTGNIDVTAAGGIRFIASIDDVGGPGDNPGSNNDAFAQLGHGGLESDGSHSGNITVRAGEFAAGPQAGYGLYFKSGNYDDTYSQLGHGGFGARSYGNGVDAVGFQGDIDVEVNGDITFVAGTYSGSDLFNNEDGRIYTQLGHGGTEADTSQDNGTYIGLVDGSGEPVGHSGDIRVVAKDGSINFLAGDIDRTFEPSAGAGRGNGHYAQLGHGGQSSNGNHHGSITVQAGIASDFTLGSKGDGDILFASGGSSSNEWADIGNYAQLGHGGRGSSGNLGARDLAGNALDIISVMAGRDITFSAEDGSPSSYVQLGNGGWGSRGDHYADIQVFAERTITFDGASRYSGTPVIGSGRLASYGHGSRTDGNNATINQDRAANLGDGANFNLMYNRVVPGSVVLTIRLDNGTVIGTLSDPDGDGSLTADGDITADFQDGQGTRTITAGTTVGTVAYSVEGTSTITFNQDVNPGETPSPNAQNPLPGDAGTANLWISLEHGDQDQAYAMLGHGGWDSDNPNGGDLINGNKGNVSLAARSGDISLNAGTEDDAFAMIGHGGRSTTGANFGNITIRAAGHIGMTSGNRNRAVTFIGHGGAWDSDGNHSGDILVSAGSGQLFTSLSASKMATGGWYNDLGDFDGIGGADEIQFAPLNGGVTFTGGNGGDYTAAQIGHGGYTTSGDFTGNIGVSSYGDIQLVAGPNTRAYTQIGHGGHNQDTLMNLSGDIHVISENGNLLVQAGTGFESYALIGHGDDQDNNTLNARGTRQGNLQVIANHITLDRRGNRIAWIGHTFDMSSDVQNPFADQTLATPSDNLGGGYEVIGRSGLSYLNAGTLQSNGNITVTDSFRDRIITPNLLGGNFAMSGG
;
A
#
# COMPACT_ATOMS: atom_id res chain seq x y z
N SER A 1 -1.34 -46.00 -4.03
CA SER A 1 -2.45 -46.66 -4.72
C SER A 1 -3.16 -45.61 -5.53
N ASP A 2 -3.40 -45.82 -6.81
CA ASP A 2 -4.11 -44.81 -7.59
C ASP A 2 -5.62 -44.94 -7.35
N ILE A 3 -6.36 -43.83 -7.35
CA ILE A 3 -7.81 -43.77 -7.14
C ILE A 3 -8.45 -43.20 -8.40
N LEU A 4 -9.35 -43.96 -9.02
CA LEU A 4 -10.17 -43.48 -10.13
C LEU A 4 -11.65 -43.53 -9.74
N VAL A 5 -12.33 -42.40 -9.84
CA VAL A 5 -13.78 -42.29 -9.67
C VAL A 5 -14.37 -41.68 -10.94
N GLU A 6 -15.29 -42.40 -11.58
CA GLU A 6 -15.94 -41.97 -12.81
C GLU A 6 -17.44 -42.19 -12.73
N ALA A 7 -18.22 -41.16 -13.09
CA ALA A 7 -19.68 -41.26 -13.17
C ALA A 7 -20.24 -40.57 -14.42
N LYS A 8 -21.40 -41.02 -14.90
CA LYS A 8 -22.07 -40.38 -16.04
C LYS A 8 -23.00 -39.25 -15.63
N THR A 9 -23.65 -39.35 -14.48
CA THR A 9 -24.78 -38.49 -14.10
C THR A 9 -24.45 -37.47 -13.00
N GLY A 10 -23.19 -37.41 -12.56
CA GLY A 10 -22.71 -36.57 -11.47
C GLY A 10 -22.09 -37.39 -10.33
N ILE A 11 -21.33 -36.74 -9.48
CA ILE A 11 -20.72 -37.31 -8.26
C ILE A 11 -21.13 -36.40 -7.10
N GLN A 12 -21.80 -36.96 -6.09
CA GLN A 12 -22.09 -36.25 -4.84
C GLN A 12 -21.53 -37.03 -3.67
N VAL A 13 -20.66 -36.39 -2.90
CA VAL A 13 -20.10 -36.93 -1.66
C VAL A 13 -20.56 -36.03 -0.52
N GLN A 14 -21.39 -36.57 0.36
CA GLN A 14 -22.09 -35.77 1.36
C GLN A 14 -21.91 -36.34 2.77
N ALA A 15 -21.63 -35.46 3.72
CA ALA A 15 -21.68 -35.75 5.15
C ALA A 15 -22.89 -35.05 5.78
N THR A 16 -23.59 -35.73 6.68
CA THR A 16 -24.75 -35.19 7.38
C THR A 16 -24.45 -34.95 8.85
N GLY A 17 -24.92 -33.84 9.40
CA GLY A 17 -24.79 -33.52 10.82
C GLY A 17 -25.59 -34.49 11.70
N ARG A 18 -25.13 -34.71 12.93
CA ARG A 18 -25.80 -35.57 13.90
C ARG A 18 -26.92 -34.82 14.62
N PHE A 19 -28.11 -35.45 14.72
CA PHE A 19 -29.29 -34.87 15.36
C PHE A 19 -29.44 -35.21 16.87
N ASP A 20 -28.48 -35.94 17.46
CA ASP A 20 -28.55 -36.40 18.85
C ASP A 20 -27.93 -35.37 19.83
N SER A 21 -28.60 -35.10 20.96
CA SER A 21 -28.31 -33.97 21.86
C SER A 21 -27.02 -34.04 22.70
N ASN A 22 -26.28 -35.16 22.71
CA ASN A 22 -25.32 -35.45 23.78
C ASN A 22 -23.87 -35.78 23.34
N ASN A 23 -23.51 -35.74 22.05
CA ASN A 23 -22.15 -36.07 21.60
C ASN A 23 -21.58 -35.03 20.62
N VAL A 24 -20.26 -34.81 20.70
CA VAL A 24 -19.44 -34.16 19.67
C VAL A 24 -19.60 -34.91 18.34
N ALA A 25 -20.07 -34.24 17.30
CA ALA A 25 -20.16 -34.81 15.95
C ALA A 25 -19.04 -34.25 15.07
N ARG A 26 -18.26 -35.17 14.48
CA ARG A 26 -17.25 -34.89 13.45
C ARG A 26 -17.81 -35.40 12.13
N ASN A 27 -17.99 -34.52 11.16
CA ASN A 27 -18.68 -34.85 9.90
C ASN A 27 -17.72 -34.59 8.74
N PHE A 28 -17.36 -35.62 7.98
CA PHE A 28 -16.47 -35.41 6.86
C PHE A 28 -16.82 -36.27 5.65
N ALA A 29 -16.51 -35.74 4.47
CA ALA A 29 -16.63 -36.40 3.19
C ALA A 29 -15.30 -36.27 2.45
N GLN A 30 -14.66 -37.40 2.13
CA GLN A 30 -13.37 -37.40 1.44
C GLN A 30 -13.30 -38.46 0.35
N ILE A 31 -12.68 -38.10 -0.77
CA ILE A 31 -12.11 -39.05 -1.74
C ILE A 31 -10.59 -38.85 -1.72
N GLY A 32 -9.84 -39.89 -1.37
CA GLY A 32 -8.38 -39.85 -1.39
C GLY A 32 -7.72 -40.72 -0.33
N HIS A 33 -6.47 -40.41 -0.01
CA HIS A 33 -5.68 -41.10 1.02
C HIS A 33 -5.63 -40.27 2.29
N GLY A 34 -5.79 -40.89 3.47
CA GLY A 34 -5.77 -40.21 4.76
C GLY A 34 -7.12 -40.26 5.47
N GLY A 35 -7.46 -39.18 6.18
CA GLY A 35 -8.69 -39.05 6.96
C GLY A 35 -8.50 -38.25 8.25
N TRP A 36 -9.35 -38.51 9.25
CA TRP A 36 -9.34 -37.78 10.53
C TRP A 36 -8.02 -37.91 11.32
N ARG A 37 -7.43 -39.11 11.34
CA ARG A 37 -6.13 -39.40 11.95
C ARG A 37 -5.42 -40.42 11.10
N SER A 38 -4.44 -39.97 10.33
CA SER A 38 -3.60 -40.84 9.52
C SER A 38 -2.14 -40.54 9.83
N SER A 39 -1.75 -40.92 11.05
CA SER A 39 -0.39 -40.88 11.58
C SER A 39 0.04 -42.31 11.88
N PHE A 40 1.27 -42.69 11.51
CA PHE A 40 1.87 -43.97 11.90
C PHE A 40 2.86 -43.81 13.08
N ARG A 41 2.75 -42.75 13.89
CA ARG A 41 3.83 -42.37 14.84
C ARG A 41 3.67 -42.84 16.29
N ASP A 42 2.49 -43.22 16.77
CA ASP A 42 2.34 -43.46 18.19
C ASP A 42 2.75 -44.90 18.55
N ILE A 43 3.43 -45.09 19.69
CA ILE A 43 3.85 -46.42 20.18
C ILE A 43 2.64 -47.35 20.42
N GLU A 44 1.43 -46.77 20.46
CA GLU A 44 0.14 -47.43 20.57
C GLU A 44 -0.41 -47.91 19.19
N ASP A 45 0.13 -47.40 18.08
CA ASP A 45 -0.31 -47.65 16.71
C ASP A 45 0.59 -48.65 15.95
N ILE A 46 1.60 -49.24 16.60
CA ILE A 46 2.48 -50.26 16.02
C ILE A 46 2.65 -51.45 16.98
N ASP A 47 2.41 -52.67 16.51
CA ASP A 47 2.62 -53.87 17.32
C ASP A 47 4.12 -54.14 17.56
N GLY A 48 4.44 -55.05 18.49
CA GLY A 48 5.83 -55.46 18.76
C GLY A 48 6.59 -56.06 17.56
N ASN A 49 5.96 -56.20 16.39
CA ASN A 49 6.53 -56.70 15.14
C ASN A 49 6.56 -55.66 14.01
N ARG A 50 6.31 -54.37 14.30
CA ARG A 50 6.35 -53.24 13.36
C ARG A 50 5.19 -53.18 12.35
N TYR A 51 4.01 -53.69 12.71
CA TYR A 51 2.78 -53.54 11.91
C TYR A 51 1.79 -52.59 12.57
N ALA A 52 1.04 -51.81 11.77
CA ALA A 52 0.05 -50.87 12.28
C ALA A 52 -1.04 -51.57 13.13
N LEU A 53 -1.24 -51.13 14.36
CA LEU A 53 -2.36 -51.52 15.24
C LEU A 53 -3.62 -50.75 14.81
N LEU A 54 -4.39 -51.31 13.88
CA LEU A 54 -5.72 -50.79 13.55
C LEU A 54 -6.72 -51.12 14.68
N GLN A 55 -6.84 -50.26 15.70
CA GLN A 55 -7.95 -50.30 16.65
C GLN A 55 -8.81 -49.01 16.59
N PRO A 56 -10.15 -49.11 16.49
CA PRO A 56 -11.01 -47.97 16.77
C PRO A 56 -11.09 -47.72 18.28
N TYR A 57 -11.08 -46.44 18.69
CA TYR A 57 -11.24 -46.04 20.09
C TYR A 57 -12.67 -46.35 20.57
N GLY A 58 -12.80 -47.24 21.55
CA GLY A 58 -14.07 -47.69 22.11
C GLY A 58 -14.14 -49.21 22.14
N SER A 59 -13.80 -49.79 23.30
CA SER A 59 -13.84 -51.23 23.54
C SER A 59 -15.29 -51.74 23.51
N ASN A 60 -15.82 -52.08 22.33
CA ASN A 60 -16.94 -53.01 22.10
C ASN A 60 -17.33 -53.14 20.61
N TYR A 61 -16.38 -53.11 19.66
CA TYR A 61 -16.72 -53.41 18.26
C TYR A 61 -16.96 -54.91 18.08
N THR A 62 -18.21 -55.28 17.80
CA THR A 62 -18.60 -56.63 17.40
C THR A 62 -18.80 -56.62 15.90
N ASN A 63 -18.07 -57.46 15.16
CA ASN A 63 -18.19 -57.52 13.71
C ASN A 63 -19.66 -57.82 13.32
N PRO A 64 -20.34 -56.96 12.55
CA PRO A 64 -21.77 -57.08 12.27
C PRO A 64 -22.12 -58.29 11.39
N VAL A 65 -21.13 -58.93 10.77
CA VAL A 65 -21.31 -60.12 9.92
C VAL A 65 -21.06 -61.42 10.71
N THR A 66 -20.12 -61.43 11.65
CA THR A 66 -19.73 -62.65 12.38
C THR A 66 -20.20 -62.71 13.83
N MET A 67 -20.70 -61.59 14.38
CA MET A 67 -21.14 -61.44 15.79
C MET A 67 -20.10 -61.88 16.84
N THR A 68 -18.82 -61.91 16.50
CA THR A 68 -17.71 -62.22 17.41
C THR A 68 -17.03 -60.95 17.89
N THR A 69 -16.75 -60.87 19.18
CA THR A 69 -15.85 -59.85 19.75
C THR A 69 -14.43 -60.09 19.21
N ASN A 70 -13.79 -59.04 18.72
CA ASN A 70 -12.47 -59.15 18.08
C ASN A 70 -11.41 -59.43 19.15
N ALA A 71 -11.12 -60.71 19.40
CA ALA A 71 -9.96 -61.10 20.19
C ALA A 71 -8.72 -60.97 19.32
N ASN A 72 -7.72 -60.21 19.80
CA ASN A 72 -6.38 -60.04 19.20
C ASN A 72 -5.95 -61.31 18.46
N ASN A 73 -6.15 -61.32 17.14
CA ASN A 73 -5.64 -62.37 16.28
C ASN A 73 -4.72 -61.68 15.28
N SER A 74 -3.50 -62.20 15.17
CA SER A 74 -2.39 -61.78 14.32
C SER A 74 -2.65 -62.01 12.82
N GLY A 75 -3.87 -61.73 12.38
CA GLY A 75 -4.33 -61.83 11.00
C GLY A 75 -3.89 -60.61 10.18
N LEU A 76 -2.71 -60.74 9.60
CA LEU A 76 -2.11 -59.99 8.48
C LEU A 76 -3.14 -59.24 7.59
N HIS A 77 -2.99 -57.92 7.45
CA HIS A 77 -3.61 -57.13 6.38
C HIS A 77 -2.55 -56.79 5.31
N PRO A 78 -2.72 -57.19 4.03
CA PRO A 78 -1.63 -57.26 3.05
C PRO A 78 -1.32 -55.96 2.26
N LEU A 79 -1.72 -54.77 2.72
CA LEU A 79 -1.75 -53.58 1.84
C LEU A 79 -0.65 -52.51 2.01
N THR A 80 0.31 -52.63 2.92
CA THR A 80 1.48 -51.71 2.94
C THR A 80 2.74 -52.40 3.50
N PRO A 81 3.69 -52.86 2.66
CA PRO A 81 5.05 -53.11 3.11
C PRO A 81 5.77 -51.76 3.26
N SER A 82 6.25 -51.41 4.46
CA SER A 82 7.23 -50.32 4.60
C SER A 82 8.53 -50.77 3.94
N THR A 83 8.92 -50.14 2.83
CA THR A 83 10.26 -50.31 2.28
C THR A 83 11.23 -49.50 3.12
N THR A 84 12.16 -50.18 3.76
CA THR A 84 13.26 -49.57 4.52
C THR A 84 14.19 -48.84 3.56
N ASP A 85 14.25 -47.51 3.64
CA ASP A 85 15.35 -46.74 3.04
C ASP A 85 16.40 -46.35 4.10
N VAL A 86 17.64 -46.23 3.65
CA VAL A 86 18.88 -46.47 4.43
C VAL A 86 19.48 -45.17 4.98
N GLU A 87 18.76 -44.44 5.82
CA GLU A 87 19.35 -43.31 6.56
C GLU A 87 19.22 -43.50 8.07
N GLY A 88 20.28 -44.05 8.64
CA GLY A 88 20.36 -44.36 10.06
C GLY A 88 20.70 -43.13 10.90
N PHE A 89 19.97 -42.96 12.00
CA PHE A 89 20.44 -42.19 13.15
C PHE A 89 19.96 -42.84 14.44
N ALA A 90 20.64 -42.57 15.56
CA ALA A 90 20.32 -43.16 16.85
C ALA A 90 20.47 -42.10 17.93
N TRP A 91 19.70 -42.19 19.02
CA TRP A 91 20.18 -41.70 20.32
C TRP A 91 19.65 -42.46 21.54
N ARG A 92 20.47 -42.42 22.59
CA ARG A 92 20.35 -43.04 23.93
C ARG A 92 19.16 -42.40 24.66
N GLN A 93 18.33 -43.09 25.45
CA GLN A 93 18.63 -44.08 26.48
C GLN A 93 17.34 -44.87 26.83
N ALA A 94 17.45 -46.20 26.87
CA ALA A 94 16.54 -47.19 27.47
C ALA A 94 15.32 -47.73 26.69
N ASP A 95 15.44 -47.98 25.38
CA ASP A 95 14.68 -49.04 24.70
C ASP A 95 15.67 -50.16 24.25
N PRO A 96 15.48 -51.44 24.65
CA PRO A 96 16.30 -52.56 24.19
C PRO A 96 16.20 -52.90 22.68
N TRP A 97 15.29 -52.31 21.90
CA TRP A 97 15.05 -52.74 20.52
C TRP A 97 15.33 -51.71 19.41
N GLY A 98 15.67 -50.46 19.73
CA GLY A 98 16.39 -49.55 18.81
C GLY A 98 15.79 -49.33 17.41
N ILE A 99 14.47 -49.11 17.29
CA ILE A 99 13.82 -48.85 15.99
C ILE A 99 13.17 -47.46 16.01
N GLN A 100 13.62 -46.58 15.13
CA GLN A 100 13.01 -45.27 14.87
C GLN A 100 11.79 -45.43 13.94
N ALA A 101 10.70 -44.70 14.21
CA ALA A 101 9.55 -44.62 13.31
C ALA A 101 9.91 -43.74 12.09
N THR A 102 9.68 -44.27 10.89
CA THR A 102 9.82 -43.56 9.61
C THR A 102 8.52 -42.81 9.31
N LEU A 103 8.59 -41.60 8.72
CA LEU A 103 7.42 -40.96 8.12
C LEU A 103 6.89 -41.89 7.02
N GLY A 104 5.60 -42.24 7.07
CA GLY A 104 4.97 -42.93 5.95
C GLY A 104 4.85 -41.97 4.76
N THR A 105 4.88 -42.48 3.53
CA THR A 105 4.60 -41.68 2.32
C THR A 105 3.24 -42.08 1.75
N PHE A 106 2.32 -41.13 1.59
CA PHE A 106 1.09 -41.36 0.82
C PHE A 106 1.41 -41.16 -0.65
N LYS A 107 1.32 -42.24 -1.44
CA LYS A 107 1.59 -42.20 -2.88
C LYS A 107 0.41 -42.64 -3.72
N GLY A 108 0.21 -42.00 -4.87
CA GLY A 108 -0.63 -42.48 -5.96
C GLY A 108 -1.64 -41.45 -6.44
N ASP A 109 -1.86 -41.42 -7.75
CA ASP A 109 -2.65 -40.38 -8.40
C ASP A 109 -4.15 -40.53 -8.08
N ILE A 110 -4.87 -39.41 -8.02
CA ILE A 110 -6.33 -39.37 -7.87
C ILE A 110 -6.93 -38.76 -9.13
N THR A 111 -7.85 -39.46 -9.77
CA THR A 111 -8.65 -38.94 -10.88
C THR A 111 -10.13 -39.05 -10.55
N VAL A 112 -10.84 -37.92 -10.60
CA VAL A 112 -12.29 -37.86 -10.42
C VAL A 112 -12.92 -37.18 -11.63
N ARG A 113 -13.84 -37.86 -12.31
CA ARG A 113 -14.43 -37.30 -13.53
C ARG A 113 -15.90 -37.63 -13.74
N THR A 114 -16.62 -36.71 -14.37
CA THR A 114 -17.97 -36.93 -14.87
C THR A 114 -18.01 -36.85 -16.40
N THR A 115 -18.71 -37.78 -17.04
CA THR A 115 -18.72 -37.93 -18.51
C THR A 115 -20.01 -37.44 -19.18
N GLY A 116 -21.04 -37.10 -18.40
CA GLY A 116 -22.29 -36.53 -18.90
C GLY A 116 -22.23 -35.00 -18.95
N ASN A 117 -22.87 -34.41 -19.95
CA ASN A 117 -23.03 -32.96 -20.01
C ASN A 117 -23.95 -32.46 -18.88
N GLY A 118 -23.54 -31.43 -18.16
CA GLY A 118 -24.21 -30.92 -16.96
C GLY A 118 -24.15 -31.87 -15.76
N ALA A 119 -23.15 -32.75 -15.70
CA ALA A 119 -22.98 -33.69 -14.60
C ALA A 119 -22.02 -33.12 -13.54
N ASP A 120 -22.56 -32.59 -12.45
CA ASP A 120 -21.79 -31.88 -11.43
C ASP A 120 -20.95 -32.82 -10.53
N ILE A 121 -19.90 -32.27 -9.94
CA ILE A 121 -19.13 -32.88 -8.86
C ILE A 121 -19.33 -32.03 -7.60
N ARG A 122 -19.98 -32.59 -6.58
CA ARG A 122 -20.38 -31.88 -5.36
C ARG A 122 -19.86 -32.57 -4.11
N PHE A 123 -19.13 -31.84 -3.29
CA PHE A 123 -18.65 -32.25 -1.98
C PHE A 123 -19.28 -31.36 -0.91
N ILE A 124 -20.11 -31.96 -0.06
CA ILE A 124 -20.99 -31.21 0.84
C ILE A 124 -20.83 -31.72 2.28
N ALA A 125 -20.32 -30.86 3.16
CA ALA A 125 -20.42 -31.02 4.60
C ALA A 125 -21.84 -30.63 5.07
N PRO A 126 -22.19 -30.75 6.36
CA PRO A 126 -23.53 -30.38 6.81
C PRO A 126 -23.93 -28.95 6.40
N ASP A 127 -25.03 -28.78 5.68
CA ASP A 127 -25.46 -27.51 5.08
C ASP A 127 -26.96 -27.33 5.36
N ALA A 128 -27.35 -26.15 5.82
CA ALA A 128 -28.74 -25.81 6.10
C ALA A 128 -29.63 -25.86 4.85
N SER A 129 -29.11 -25.44 3.69
CA SER A 129 -29.83 -25.47 2.40
C SER A 129 -30.12 -26.90 1.93
N GLU A 130 -29.28 -27.85 2.32
CA GLU A 130 -29.44 -29.29 2.03
C GLU A 130 -30.22 -30.02 3.13
N GLY A 131 -30.61 -29.32 4.21
CA GLY A 131 -31.31 -29.89 5.36
C GLY A 131 -30.47 -30.88 6.17
N THR A 132 -29.14 -30.82 6.05
CA THR A 132 -28.22 -31.77 6.69
C THR A 132 -27.53 -31.22 7.94
N LEU A 133 -27.80 -29.96 8.32
CA LEU A 133 -27.23 -29.33 9.51
C LEU A 133 -27.80 -29.92 10.82
N GLY A 134 -26.91 -30.47 11.67
CA GLY A 134 -27.26 -31.14 12.94
C GLY A 134 -27.18 -30.23 14.18
N VAL A 135 -27.48 -30.76 15.38
CA VAL A 135 -27.65 -29.94 16.61
C VAL A 135 -26.33 -29.62 17.33
N ARG A 136 -25.20 -30.28 16.98
CA ARG A 136 -23.85 -30.13 17.58
C ARG A 136 -22.72 -30.69 16.68
N GLY A 137 -22.41 -30.05 15.55
CA GLY A 137 -21.14 -30.31 14.86
C GLY A 137 -20.03 -29.54 15.56
N GLU A 138 -18.92 -30.15 15.98
CA GLU A 138 -17.74 -29.33 16.37
C GLU A 138 -16.85 -29.11 15.14
N ASP A 139 -16.64 -30.18 14.38
CA ASP A 139 -15.62 -30.26 13.33
C ASP A 139 -16.22 -30.80 12.04
N SER A 140 -16.03 -30.13 10.90
CA SER A 140 -16.56 -30.63 9.63
C SER A 140 -15.70 -30.30 8.41
N TYR A 141 -15.43 -31.26 7.54
CA TYR A 141 -14.66 -30.97 6.33
C TYR A 141 -15.09 -31.76 5.10
N VAL A 142 -14.81 -31.18 3.96
CA VAL A 142 -14.85 -31.87 2.68
C VAL A 142 -13.50 -31.81 2.00
N GLN A 143 -13.03 -32.94 1.47
CA GLN A 143 -11.75 -32.98 0.78
C GLN A 143 -11.74 -33.92 -0.43
N LEU A 144 -11.13 -33.46 -1.52
CA LEU A 144 -10.66 -34.32 -2.60
C LEU A 144 -9.14 -34.27 -2.63
N GLY A 145 -8.48 -35.36 -2.24
CA GLY A 145 -7.02 -35.43 -2.23
C GLY A 145 -6.43 -36.20 -1.06
N HIS A 146 -5.12 -36.03 -0.88
CA HIS A 146 -4.35 -36.74 0.14
C HIS A 146 -4.24 -35.89 1.41
N GLY A 147 -4.69 -36.39 2.56
CA GLY A 147 -4.68 -35.56 3.76
C GLY A 147 -5.87 -35.79 4.68
N GLY A 148 -6.31 -34.73 5.35
CA GLY A 148 -7.44 -34.72 6.27
C GLY A 148 -7.18 -33.82 7.48
N TRP A 149 -7.58 -34.28 8.68
CA TRP A 149 -7.52 -33.44 9.90
C TRP A 149 -6.21 -33.51 10.68
N ARG A 150 -5.44 -34.60 10.52
CA ARG A 150 -4.12 -34.81 11.12
C ARG A 150 -3.35 -35.79 10.26
N ASN A 151 -2.54 -35.27 9.35
CA ASN A 151 -1.72 -36.08 8.47
C ASN A 151 -0.26 -35.62 8.56
N PHE A 152 0.62 -36.54 8.98
CA PHE A 152 2.05 -36.30 9.07
C PHE A 152 2.80 -37.30 8.21
N ALA A 153 2.99 -36.95 6.95
CA ALA A 153 3.55 -37.81 5.93
C ALA A 153 4.03 -36.96 4.75
N ASP A 154 5.04 -37.46 4.05
CA ASP A 154 5.29 -36.98 2.70
C ASP A 154 4.18 -37.49 1.78
N VAL A 155 3.72 -36.65 0.87
CA VAL A 155 2.65 -36.95 -0.07
C VAL A 155 3.17 -36.76 -1.48
N GLU A 156 2.89 -37.73 -2.34
CA GLU A 156 3.26 -37.71 -3.75
C GLU A 156 2.12 -38.26 -4.61
N GLY A 157 1.55 -37.46 -5.49
CA GLY A 157 0.55 -37.93 -6.44
C GLY A 157 -0.19 -36.77 -7.11
N ASN A 158 -0.48 -36.91 -8.40
CA ASN A 158 -1.25 -35.90 -9.11
C ASN A 158 -2.74 -36.03 -8.77
N ILE A 159 -3.46 -34.92 -8.79
CA ILE A 159 -4.92 -34.88 -8.67
C ILE A 159 -5.48 -34.31 -9.95
N THR A 160 -6.35 -35.06 -10.62
CA THR A 160 -7.05 -34.62 -11.85
C THR A 160 -8.56 -34.66 -11.63
N VAL A 161 -9.22 -33.54 -11.93
CA VAL A 161 -10.68 -33.40 -11.82
C VAL A 161 -11.27 -32.91 -13.13
N GLU A 162 -12.25 -33.65 -13.67
CA GLU A 162 -12.95 -33.28 -14.90
C GLU A 162 -14.46 -33.28 -14.63
N SER A 163 -15.09 -32.10 -14.49
CA SER A 163 -16.55 -31.99 -14.34
C SER A 163 -17.22 -31.65 -15.67
N GLY A 164 -18.18 -32.48 -16.09
CA GLY A 164 -19.09 -32.16 -17.20
C GLY A 164 -20.14 -31.10 -16.88
N GLY A 165 -20.21 -30.62 -15.62
CA GLY A 165 -21.04 -29.50 -15.14
C GLY A 165 -20.24 -28.63 -14.17
N ASP A 166 -20.83 -28.33 -13.02
CA ASP A 166 -20.20 -27.50 -11.97
C ASP A 166 -19.26 -28.33 -11.07
N LEU A 167 -18.35 -27.66 -10.37
CA LEU A 167 -17.55 -28.21 -9.28
C LEU A 167 -17.80 -27.42 -7.99
N GLU A 168 -18.31 -28.11 -6.98
CA GLU A 168 -18.75 -27.47 -5.75
C GLU A 168 -18.16 -28.16 -4.52
N PHE A 169 -17.48 -27.38 -3.68
CA PHE A 169 -17.06 -27.78 -2.34
C PHE A 169 -17.67 -26.81 -1.32
N ARG A 170 -18.55 -27.32 -0.46
CA ARG A 170 -19.13 -26.56 0.64
C ARG A 170 -18.77 -27.19 1.96
N ALA A 171 -18.03 -26.43 2.76
CA ALA A 171 -17.96 -26.66 4.19
C ALA A 171 -19.26 -26.19 4.87
N LEU A 172 -19.38 -26.47 6.17
CA LEU A 172 -20.57 -26.22 6.97
C LEU A 172 -21.19 -24.82 6.75
N GLN A 173 -22.50 -24.74 6.46
CA GLN A 173 -23.20 -23.47 6.17
C GLN A 173 -24.58 -23.36 6.85
N GLY A 174 -24.81 -22.26 7.60
CA GLY A 174 -26.15 -21.81 8.05
C GLY A 174 -26.51 -22.02 9.53
N THR A 175 -27.68 -21.53 9.92
CA THR A 175 -28.19 -21.54 11.31
C THR A 175 -28.83 -22.88 11.68
N ALA A 176 -28.44 -23.51 12.79
CA ALA A 176 -29.07 -24.74 13.27
C ALA A 176 -30.55 -24.54 13.64
N ASN A 177 -31.38 -25.53 13.30
CA ASN A 177 -32.80 -25.54 13.69
C ASN A 177 -32.94 -25.51 15.23
N SER A 178 -33.80 -24.61 15.73
CA SER A 178 -34.20 -24.49 17.14
C SER A 178 -34.48 -25.89 17.76
N PRO A 179 -33.97 -26.19 18.98
CA PRO A 179 -33.75 -25.27 20.09
C PRO A 179 -32.29 -24.84 20.35
N ASN A 180 -31.32 -25.17 19.49
CA ASN A 180 -29.92 -24.88 19.78
C ASN A 180 -29.32 -23.86 18.80
N THR A 181 -29.37 -22.57 19.16
CA THR A 181 -28.69 -21.49 18.42
C THR A 181 -27.20 -21.38 18.76
N THR A 182 -26.67 -22.16 19.71
CA THR A 182 -25.25 -22.10 20.14
C THR A 182 -24.45 -23.28 19.58
N SER A 183 -24.31 -23.33 18.26
CA SER A 183 -23.43 -24.30 17.63
C SER A 183 -22.02 -23.72 17.65
N ASN A 184 -21.25 -24.01 18.70
CA ASN A 184 -19.82 -23.67 18.77
C ASN A 184 -19.06 -24.66 17.87
N HIS A 185 -18.78 -24.24 16.64
CA HIS A 185 -17.95 -24.99 15.71
C HIS A 185 -16.48 -24.62 15.95
N ASN A 186 -15.59 -25.61 16.04
CA ASN A 186 -14.17 -25.35 16.24
C ASN A 186 -13.48 -25.12 14.89
N VAL A 187 -13.68 -26.00 13.90
CA VAL A 187 -12.98 -25.91 12.63
C VAL A 187 -13.84 -26.50 11.49
N ALA A 188 -13.91 -25.82 10.34
CA ALA A 188 -14.51 -26.41 9.14
C ALA A 188 -13.88 -25.96 7.82
N PHE A 189 -13.66 -26.90 6.89
CA PHE A 189 -12.94 -26.60 5.66
C PHE A 189 -13.37 -27.36 4.41
N ALA A 190 -13.07 -26.77 3.26
CA ALA A 190 -13.29 -27.30 1.93
C ALA A 190 -11.95 -27.30 1.17
N GLN A 191 -11.43 -28.47 0.81
CA GLN A 191 -10.12 -28.57 0.15
C GLN A 191 -10.11 -29.50 -1.08
N LEU A 192 -9.43 -29.08 -2.13
CA LEU A 192 -8.98 -29.94 -3.22
C LEU A 192 -7.46 -29.87 -3.27
N GLY A 193 -6.78 -30.97 -2.95
CA GLY A 193 -5.33 -31.01 -2.91
C GLY A 193 -4.74 -31.82 -1.76
N HIS A 194 -3.50 -31.52 -1.40
CA HIS A 194 -2.78 -32.25 -0.37
C HIS A 194 -2.71 -31.48 0.96
N GLY A 195 -2.84 -32.19 2.08
CA GLY A 195 -2.77 -31.62 3.42
C GLY A 195 -4.13 -31.50 4.11
N GLY A 196 -4.37 -30.42 4.82
CA GLY A 196 -5.60 -30.17 5.57
C GLY A 196 -5.35 -29.50 6.92
N PHE A 197 -6.18 -29.81 7.90
CA PHE A 197 -5.99 -29.27 9.27
C PHE A 197 -4.87 -30.05 9.97
N GLU A 198 -4.09 -29.39 10.82
CA GLU A 198 -2.95 -29.94 11.58
C GLU A 198 -2.10 -30.96 10.78
N SER A 199 -1.80 -30.64 9.53
CA SER A 199 -1.05 -31.51 8.62
C SER A 199 0.37 -30.98 8.40
N GLY A 200 1.36 -31.88 8.35
CA GLY A 200 2.74 -31.52 8.03
C GLY A 200 3.45 -32.58 7.21
N GLY A 201 4.50 -32.19 6.51
CA GLY A 201 5.26 -33.05 5.59
C GLY A 201 5.37 -32.42 4.20
N LYS A 202 6.16 -33.05 3.33
CA LYS A 202 6.37 -32.56 1.97
C LYS A 202 5.20 -32.97 1.07
N TYR A 203 4.51 -32.02 0.44
CA TYR A 203 3.42 -32.30 -0.50
C TYR A 203 3.85 -32.08 -1.95
N THR A 204 3.73 -33.11 -2.79
CA THR A 204 4.18 -33.08 -4.18
C THR A 204 3.14 -33.64 -5.14
N GLY A 205 2.89 -32.95 -6.24
CA GLY A 205 1.98 -33.41 -7.28
C GLY A 205 1.29 -32.26 -7.99
N ASN A 206 0.98 -32.43 -9.27
CA ASN A 206 0.20 -31.45 -10.01
C ASN A 206 -1.29 -31.59 -9.66
N ILE A 207 -2.00 -30.47 -9.70
CA ILE A 207 -3.45 -30.41 -9.54
C ILE A 207 -4.03 -29.83 -10.82
N ASP A 208 -4.77 -30.64 -11.57
CA ASP A 208 -5.41 -30.24 -12.83
C ASP A 208 -6.93 -30.34 -12.68
N VAL A 209 -7.62 -29.21 -12.84
CA VAL A 209 -9.08 -29.10 -12.69
C VAL A 209 -9.68 -28.50 -13.95
N THR A 210 -10.63 -29.20 -14.56
CA THR A 210 -11.39 -28.70 -15.72
C THR A 210 -12.88 -28.88 -15.46
N THR A 211 -13.67 -27.84 -15.72
CA THR A 211 -15.12 -27.84 -15.54
C THR A 211 -15.83 -27.18 -16.71
N VAL A 212 -17.03 -27.65 -17.06
CA VAL A 212 -17.87 -27.02 -18.09
C VAL A 212 -18.65 -25.82 -17.53
N GLY A 213 -18.97 -25.84 -16.23
CA GLY A 213 -19.70 -24.78 -15.55
C GLY A 213 -18.84 -24.04 -14.53
N ASP A 214 -19.44 -23.73 -13.38
CA ASP A 214 -18.83 -22.90 -12.33
C ASP A 214 -17.94 -23.73 -11.39
N ILE A 215 -16.95 -23.07 -10.78
CA ILE A 215 -16.18 -23.60 -9.65
C ILE A 215 -16.51 -22.78 -8.40
N LEU A 216 -17.05 -23.44 -7.38
CA LEU A 216 -17.37 -22.85 -6.09
C LEU A 216 -16.67 -23.60 -4.96
N PHE A 217 -15.80 -22.90 -4.24
CA PHE A 217 -15.28 -23.33 -2.94
C PHE A 217 -15.78 -22.36 -1.87
N ARG A 218 -16.45 -22.92 -0.87
CA ARG A 218 -16.96 -22.15 0.27
C ARG A 218 -16.52 -22.81 1.57
N GLY A 219 -15.71 -22.09 2.34
CA GLY A 219 -15.34 -22.40 3.71
C GLY A 219 -16.52 -22.22 4.68
N ALA A 220 -16.28 -22.43 5.97
CA ALA A 220 -17.32 -22.30 6.98
C ALA A 220 -17.83 -20.85 7.10
N ASP A 221 -19.12 -20.72 7.44
CA ASP A 221 -19.79 -19.47 7.78
C ASP A 221 -20.57 -19.71 9.09
N SER A 222 -19.96 -19.32 10.22
CA SER A 222 -20.50 -19.57 11.55
C SER A 222 -21.12 -18.32 12.17
N ILE A 223 -22.41 -18.39 12.49
CA ILE A 223 -23.17 -17.35 13.20
C ILE A 223 -22.72 -17.06 14.65
N ASN A 224 -21.77 -17.83 15.21
CA ASN A 224 -21.36 -17.70 16.62
C ASN A 224 -19.84 -17.56 16.81
N GLY A 225 -19.08 -17.23 15.77
CA GLY A 225 -17.62 -17.18 15.84
C GLY A 225 -16.99 -18.57 15.97
N ALA A 226 -17.02 -19.35 14.89
CA ALA A 226 -16.18 -20.54 14.82
C ALA A 226 -14.70 -20.15 14.88
N ASN A 227 -13.82 -21.08 15.30
CA ASN A 227 -12.39 -20.73 15.44
C ASN A 227 -11.60 -20.76 14.13
N VAL A 228 -11.94 -21.59 13.14
CA VAL A 228 -11.21 -21.68 11.85
C VAL A 228 -12.14 -22.12 10.71
N GLY A 229 -12.15 -21.39 9.60
CA GLY A 229 -12.92 -21.73 8.40
C GLY A 229 -12.12 -21.49 7.10
N TYR A 230 -11.86 -22.52 6.28
CA TYR A 230 -11.11 -22.28 5.04
C TYR A 230 -11.59 -23.03 3.79
N ALA A 231 -11.26 -22.45 2.64
CA ALA A 231 -11.44 -22.99 1.31
C ALA A 231 -10.09 -23.00 0.59
N GLN A 232 -9.61 -24.15 0.11
CA GLN A 232 -8.32 -24.22 -0.57
C GLN A 232 -8.32 -25.15 -1.78
N MET A 233 -7.71 -24.72 -2.88
CA MET A 233 -7.24 -25.60 -3.94
C MET A 233 -5.72 -25.54 -3.99
N GLY A 234 -5.07 -26.65 -3.65
CA GLY A 234 -3.61 -26.73 -3.59
C GLY A 234 -3.07 -27.53 -2.41
N HIS A 235 -1.80 -27.31 -2.12
CA HIS A 235 -1.04 -28.07 -1.12
C HIS A 235 -0.87 -27.26 0.15
N GLY A 236 -1.04 -27.90 1.30
CA GLY A 236 -0.93 -27.26 2.61
C GLY A 236 -2.24 -27.32 3.37
N GLY A 237 -2.55 -26.26 4.10
CA GLY A 237 -3.73 -26.20 4.94
C GLY A 237 -3.51 -25.34 6.18
N TYR A 238 -3.94 -25.84 7.34
CA TYR A 238 -3.89 -25.09 8.60
C TYR A 238 -2.98 -25.80 9.62
N SER A 239 -1.90 -25.15 10.03
CA SER A 239 -1.00 -25.66 11.08
C SER A 239 -1.25 -24.92 12.40
N THR A 240 -1.58 -25.64 13.47
CA THR A 240 -1.80 -25.02 14.79
C THR A 240 -0.45 -24.75 15.47
N TRP A 241 -0.17 -23.49 15.76
CA TRP A 241 1.00 -22.99 16.50
C TRP A 241 1.35 -23.85 17.71
N VAL A 242 2.62 -24.25 17.83
CA VAL A 242 3.10 -25.12 18.91
C VAL A 242 4.49 -24.69 19.36
N GLY A 243 4.51 -23.48 19.93
CA GLY A 243 5.41 -23.15 21.02
C GLY A 243 5.10 -24.05 22.22
N THR A 244 5.59 -25.29 22.19
CA THR A 244 6.02 -26.12 23.34
C THR A 244 6.30 -27.55 22.84
N THR A 245 7.58 -27.84 22.58
CA THR A 245 8.20 -29.17 22.75
C THR A 245 7.71 -30.39 21.94
N GLN A 246 6.63 -30.34 21.16
CA GLN A 246 6.15 -31.51 20.38
C GLN A 246 6.52 -31.50 18.89
N TYR A 247 7.02 -30.37 18.37
CA TYR A 247 7.14 -30.16 16.91
C TYR A 247 8.47 -29.54 16.47
N ARG A 248 9.44 -29.44 17.38
CA ARG A 248 10.82 -29.20 16.95
C ARG A 248 11.23 -30.42 16.16
N GLU A 249 11.42 -30.21 14.87
CA GLU A 249 12.42 -30.88 14.08
C GLU A 249 12.44 -32.40 14.28
N ALA A 250 11.96 -33.12 13.27
CA ALA A 250 12.81 -34.22 12.86
C ALA A 250 14.22 -33.60 12.69
N LEU A 251 15.08 -33.80 13.69
CA LEU A 251 16.50 -33.46 13.65
C LEU A 251 17.01 -34.04 12.34
N ARG A 252 17.13 -33.18 11.32
CA ARG A 252 17.63 -33.57 10.00
C ARG A 252 19.17 -33.68 10.01
N ASP A 253 19.80 -33.59 11.19
CA ASP A 253 21.11 -34.17 11.53
C ASP A 253 21.36 -34.19 13.06
N PRO A 254 21.27 -35.34 13.74
CA PRO A 254 21.59 -35.49 15.17
C PRO A 254 23.07 -35.35 15.54
N ALA A 255 23.99 -35.20 14.57
CA ALA A 255 25.44 -35.23 14.86
C ALA A 255 25.99 -33.90 15.42
N THR A 256 25.35 -32.75 15.15
CA THR A 256 25.96 -31.45 15.45
C THR A 256 25.14 -30.54 16.36
N GLY A 257 23.84 -30.79 16.57
CA GLY A 257 22.99 -29.91 17.38
C GLY A 257 22.95 -28.46 16.87
N ALA A 258 23.42 -28.23 15.64
CA ALA A 258 23.28 -27.00 14.91
C ALA A 258 22.03 -27.14 14.03
N VAL A 259 21.17 -26.14 14.05
CA VAL A 259 20.17 -25.94 12.99
C VAL A 259 20.98 -25.92 11.68
N PRO A 260 20.77 -26.84 10.72
CA PRO A 260 21.51 -26.83 9.48
C PRO A 260 21.24 -25.48 8.78
N GLY A 261 22.23 -24.60 8.78
CA GLY A 261 22.16 -23.28 8.13
C GLY A 261 22.13 -23.34 6.59
N SER A 262 21.94 -24.53 6.03
CA SER A 262 21.69 -24.75 4.62
C SER A 262 20.74 -25.93 4.54
N LEU A 263 19.58 -25.75 3.92
CA LEU A 263 18.95 -26.67 2.97
C LEU A 263 17.54 -26.17 2.69
N PHE A 264 17.31 -25.81 1.43
CA PHE A 264 16.03 -25.84 0.75
C PHE A 264 15.23 -27.08 1.18
N SER A 265 14.37 -26.95 2.18
CA SER A 265 13.32 -27.93 2.38
C SER A 265 12.40 -27.78 1.17
N THR A 266 12.60 -28.61 0.12
CA THR A 266 11.61 -28.74 -0.95
C THR A 266 10.28 -29.06 -0.28
N GLY A 267 9.43 -28.05 -0.11
CA GLY A 267 8.18 -28.15 0.62
C GLY A 267 7.05 -28.55 -0.29
N ASN A 268 6.02 -27.72 -0.34
CA ASN A 268 4.87 -27.92 -1.20
C ASN A 268 5.23 -27.62 -2.65
N THR A 269 5.09 -28.60 -3.54
CA THR A 269 5.49 -28.44 -4.95
C THR A 269 4.52 -29.06 -5.94
N GLY A 270 4.31 -28.40 -7.08
CA GLY A 270 3.54 -28.91 -8.20
C GLY A 270 2.73 -27.83 -8.88
N ASN A 271 2.46 -27.99 -10.17
CA ASN A 271 1.67 -26.99 -10.89
C ASN A 271 0.18 -27.12 -10.53
N ILE A 272 -0.53 -26.00 -10.49
CA ILE A 272 -1.98 -25.96 -10.34
C ILE A 272 -2.56 -25.38 -11.62
N THR A 273 -3.34 -26.19 -12.36
CA THR A 273 -4.04 -25.76 -13.58
C THR A 273 -5.54 -25.80 -13.34
N VAL A 274 -6.23 -24.69 -13.56
CA VAL A 274 -7.70 -24.57 -13.38
C VAL A 274 -8.32 -23.99 -14.65
N ASP A 275 -9.30 -24.69 -15.22
CA ASP A 275 -10.08 -24.25 -16.38
C ASP A 275 -11.58 -24.38 -16.08
N ALA A 276 -12.28 -23.25 -15.99
CA ALA A 276 -13.71 -23.18 -15.74
C ALA A 276 -14.46 -22.59 -16.93
N GLY A 277 -15.49 -23.30 -17.40
CA GLY A 277 -16.42 -22.80 -18.41
C GLY A 277 -17.41 -21.74 -17.91
N GLY A 278 -17.43 -21.47 -16.61
CA GLY A 278 -18.21 -20.42 -15.95
C GLY A 278 -17.36 -19.56 -15.00
N ASP A 279 -17.95 -19.18 -13.86
CA ASP A 279 -17.32 -18.35 -12.82
C ASP A 279 -16.44 -19.17 -11.86
N ILE A 280 -15.41 -18.55 -11.28
CA ILE A 280 -14.64 -19.13 -10.17
C ILE A 280 -14.85 -18.29 -8.90
N SER A 281 -15.33 -18.92 -7.83
CA SER A 281 -15.57 -18.28 -6.54
C SER A 281 -14.92 -19.04 -5.39
N PHE A 282 -14.01 -18.38 -4.69
CA PHE A 282 -13.38 -18.85 -3.46
C PHE A 282 -13.80 -17.95 -2.30
N LEU A 283 -14.55 -18.51 -1.36
CA LEU A 283 -15.21 -17.77 -0.29
C LEU A 283 -14.90 -18.40 1.07
N ALA A 284 -14.63 -17.59 2.08
CA ALA A 284 -14.57 -18.01 3.48
C ALA A 284 -15.34 -17.01 4.37
N GLY A 285 -16.02 -17.51 5.40
CA GLY A 285 -16.89 -16.71 6.28
C GLY A 285 -16.16 -15.79 7.25
N GLN A 286 -16.92 -15.15 8.12
CA GLN A 286 -16.45 -14.21 9.15
C GLN A 286 -16.07 -14.94 10.45
N ASP A 287 -14.90 -15.57 10.47
CA ASP A 287 -14.37 -16.23 11.65
C ASP A 287 -12.85 -15.98 11.80
N PHE A 288 -12.28 -16.35 12.96
CA PHE A 288 -10.85 -16.26 13.23
C PHE A 288 -10.04 -17.11 12.24
N ALA A 289 -8.91 -16.58 11.76
CA ALA A 289 -7.96 -17.27 10.89
C ALA A 289 -8.60 -17.97 9.67
N THR A 290 -9.66 -17.36 9.12
CA THR A 290 -10.38 -17.88 7.95
C THR A 290 -9.66 -17.56 6.66
N TYR A 291 -9.65 -18.48 5.69
CA TYR A 291 -9.03 -18.13 4.41
C TYR A 291 -9.60 -18.82 3.19
N ALA A 292 -9.40 -18.19 2.03
CA ALA A 292 -9.79 -18.70 0.73
C ALA A 292 -8.58 -18.65 -0.20
N GLN A 293 -8.08 -19.80 -0.70
CA GLN A 293 -6.83 -19.83 -1.47
C GLN A 293 -6.87 -20.77 -2.69
N ILE A 294 -6.30 -20.33 -3.81
CA ILE A 294 -5.75 -21.23 -4.84
C ILE A 294 -4.23 -21.05 -4.79
N GLY A 295 -3.50 -22.12 -4.47
CA GLY A 295 -2.06 -22.03 -4.28
C GLY A 295 -1.52 -23.00 -3.24
N HIS A 296 -0.25 -22.85 -2.92
CA HIS A 296 0.40 -23.67 -1.90
C HIS A 296 0.59 -22.85 -0.64
N GLY A 297 0.40 -23.47 0.52
CA GLY A 297 0.60 -22.86 1.82
C GLY A 297 -0.68 -22.89 2.66
N GLY A 298 -1.06 -21.75 3.22
CA GLY A 298 -2.23 -21.59 4.07
C GLY A 298 -1.89 -20.87 5.37
N TYR A 299 -2.35 -21.40 6.51
CA TYR A 299 -2.06 -20.82 7.82
C TYR A 299 -0.86 -21.53 8.46
N ALA A 300 0.19 -20.77 8.74
CA ALA A 300 1.42 -21.21 9.41
C ALA A 300 2.08 -22.46 8.78
N SER A 301 2.02 -22.61 7.45
CA SER A 301 2.74 -23.67 6.75
C SER A 301 4.19 -23.27 6.51
N ARG A 302 5.10 -23.96 7.19
CA ARG A 302 6.51 -23.56 7.35
C ARG A 302 7.46 -24.33 6.45
N ASP A 303 7.37 -24.13 5.14
CA ASP A 303 8.19 -24.81 4.13
C ASP A 303 8.24 -23.99 2.82
N SER A 304 9.21 -24.25 1.92
CA SER A 304 9.22 -23.57 0.62
C SER A 304 8.07 -24.04 -0.29
N HIS A 305 7.56 -23.15 -1.14
CA HIS A 305 6.37 -23.43 -1.96
C HIS A 305 6.67 -23.12 -3.43
N THR A 306 6.56 -24.12 -4.32
CA THR A 306 6.92 -23.90 -5.73
C THR A 306 6.00 -24.55 -6.74
N GLY A 307 5.63 -23.84 -7.80
CA GLY A 307 4.87 -24.39 -8.91
C GLY A 307 4.17 -23.31 -9.71
N ASN A 308 3.93 -23.53 -10.99
CA ASN A 308 3.15 -22.57 -11.77
C ASN A 308 1.67 -22.70 -11.41
N ILE A 309 0.96 -21.58 -11.36
CA ILE A 309 -0.49 -21.52 -11.14
C ILE A 309 -1.12 -20.90 -12.38
N ASP A 310 -1.87 -21.68 -13.14
CA ASP A 310 -2.56 -21.24 -14.35
C ASP A 310 -4.08 -21.34 -14.11
N VAL A 311 -4.77 -20.20 -14.06
CA VAL A 311 -6.23 -20.13 -13.81
C VAL A 311 -6.94 -19.47 -14.98
N THR A 312 -7.89 -20.18 -15.58
CA THR A 312 -8.74 -19.70 -16.66
C THR A 312 -10.21 -19.83 -16.27
N ALA A 313 -10.98 -18.75 -16.45
CA ALA A 313 -12.43 -18.74 -16.30
C ALA A 313 -13.07 -18.08 -17.53
N ALA A 314 -14.15 -18.67 -18.07
CA ALA A 314 -14.94 -18.00 -19.10
C ALA A 314 -15.78 -16.85 -18.52
N GLY A 315 -16.15 -16.95 -17.23
CA GLY A 315 -16.79 -15.90 -16.44
C GLY A 315 -15.79 -15.10 -15.61
N GLY A 316 -16.24 -14.56 -14.48
CA GLY A 316 -15.41 -13.79 -13.55
C GLY A 316 -14.74 -14.66 -12.47
N ILE A 317 -13.69 -14.10 -11.84
CA ILE A 317 -12.99 -14.73 -10.72
C ILE A 317 -13.12 -13.84 -9.49
N ARG A 318 -13.55 -14.41 -8.35
CA ARG A 318 -13.60 -13.69 -7.07
C ARG A 318 -13.02 -14.46 -5.90
N PHE A 319 -12.34 -13.71 -5.04
CA PHE A 319 -11.75 -14.16 -3.79
C PHE A 319 -12.18 -13.23 -2.66
N ILE A 320 -12.89 -13.79 -1.69
CA ILE A 320 -13.39 -13.04 -0.53
C ILE A 320 -13.19 -13.91 0.70
N ALA A 321 -12.48 -13.37 1.69
CA ALA A 321 -12.46 -13.91 3.03
C ALA A 321 -13.05 -12.86 3.96
N SER A 322 -13.79 -13.30 4.99
CA SER A 322 -14.24 -12.41 6.07
C SER A 322 -15.28 -11.34 5.66
N ILE A 323 -16.18 -11.65 4.71
CA ILE A 323 -17.35 -10.80 4.40
C ILE A 323 -18.62 -11.64 4.31
N ASP A 324 -19.61 -11.30 5.13
CA ASP A 324 -20.96 -11.85 5.05
C ASP A 324 -21.63 -11.40 3.75
N ASP A 325 -21.63 -12.27 2.73
CA ASP A 325 -22.33 -12.04 1.46
C ASP A 325 -23.87 -11.96 1.67
N VAL A 326 -24.39 -12.24 2.88
CA VAL A 326 -25.83 -12.48 3.12
C VAL A 326 -26.39 -12.05 4.49
N GLY A 327 -26.16 -10.81 4.94
CA GLY A 327 -26.98 -10.28 6.04
C GLY A 327 -26.47 -8.95 6.55
N GLY A 328 -27.38 -8.05 6.95
CA GLY A 328 -27.00 -6.72 7.41
C GLY A 328 -26.11 -6.76 8.67
N PRO A 329 -25.54 -5.61 9.05
CA PRO A 329 -24.62 -5.52 10.19
C PRO A 329 -25.31 -5.98 11.48
N GLY A 330 -24.90 -7.13 12.04
CA GLY A 330 -25.32 -7.53 13.39
C GLY A 330 -25.41 -9.02 13.73
N ASP A 331 -25.24 -9.94 12.79
CA ASP A 331 -25.59 -11.36 13.04
C ASP A 331 -24.41 -12.29 13.37
N ASN A 332 -23.15 -11.81 13.32
CA ASN A 332 -21.98 -12.61 13.70
C ASN A 332 -21.02 -11.84 14.66
N PRO A 333 -20.84 -12.29 15.91
CA PRO A 333 -19.95 -11.67 16.90
C PRO A 333 -18.48 -12.17 16.85
N GLY A 334 -18.09 -12.97 15.86
CA GLY A 334 -16.74 -13.53 15.72
C GLY A 334 -15.63 -12.48 15.51
N SER A 335 -14.44 -12.71 16.07
CA SER A 335 -13.25 -11.89 15.82
C SER A 335 -12.60 -12.31 14.49
N ASN A 336 -12.70 -11.48 13.47
CA ASN A 336 -12.24 -11.73 12.09
C ASN A 336 -10.71 -11.65 11.91
N ASN A 337 -9.91 -11.82 12.97
CA ASN A 337 -8.45 -11.69 12.92
C ASN A 337 -7.84 -12.71 11.96
N ASP A 338 -6.71 -12.35 11.36
CA ASP A 338 -5.84 -13.26 10.61
C ASP A 338 -6.51 -13.88 9.36
N ALA A 339 -7.62 -13.29 8.89
CA ALA A 339 -8.37 -13.79 7.76
C ALA A 339 -7.82 -13.33 6.41
N PHE A 340 -7.72 -14.21 5.41
CA PHE A 340 -7.13 -13.82 4.12
C PHE A 340 -7.70 -14.52 2.88
N ALA A 341 -7.60 -13.86 1.73
CA ALA A 341 -7.93 -14.46 0.44
C ALA A 341 -6.74 -14.38 -0.52
N GLN A 342 -6.29 -15.49 -1.11
CA GLN A 342 -5.07 -15.48 -1.92
C GLN A 342 -5.15 -16.34 -3.20
N LEU A 343 -4.68 -15.79 -4.32
CA LEU A 343 -4.32 -16.57 -5.50
C LEU A 343 -2.80 -16.54 -5.63
N GLY A 344 -2.14 -17.62 -5.23
CA GLY A 344 -0.68 -17.73 -5.20
C GLY A 344 -0.16 -18.47 -3.97
N HIS A 345 1.16 -18.62 -3.91
CA HIS A 345 1.84 -19.30 -2.81
C HIS A 345 2.05 -18.44 -1.56
N GLY A 346 1.95 -19.08 -0.41
CA GLY A 346 2.14 -18.48 0.91
C GLY A 346 0.84 -18.50 1.70
N GLY A 347 0.58 -17.42 2.42
CA GLY A 347 -0.48 -17.32 3.39
C GLY A 347 0.00 -16.61 4.66
N LEU A 348 -0.81 -16.64 5.71
CA LEU A 348 -0.42 -16.04 6.99
C LEU A 348 0.61 -16.90 7.73
N GLU A 349 1.72 -16.29 8.16
CA GLU A 349 2.88 -16.94 8.79
C GLU A 349 3.42 -18.16 8.00
N SER A 350 3.21 -18.18 6.68
CA SER A 350 3.69 -19.25 5.81
C SER A 350 5.14 -18.98 5.42
N ASP A 351 6.04 -19.34 6.32
CA ASP A 351 7.49 -19.18 6.13
C ASP A 351 8.03 -20.11 5.04
N GLY A 352 8.99 -19.62 4.27
CA GLY A 352 9.66 -20.35 3.19
C GLY A 352 9.91 -19.47 1.98
N SER A 353 10.76 -19.92 1.05
CA SER A 353 10.87 -19.26 -0.26
C SER A 353 9.70 -19.69 -1.14
N HIS A 354 9.10 -18.76 -1.87
CA HIS A 354 7.96 -19.04 -2.73
C HIS A 354 8.29 -18.73 -4.18
N SER A 355 8.02 -19.66 -5.10
CA SER A 355 8.30 -19.41 -6.51
C SER A 355 7.38 -20.08 -7.51
N GLY A 356 7.15 -19.42 -8.65
CA GLY A 356 6.37 -19.97 -9.75
C GLY A 356 5.58 -18.90 -10.47
N ASN A 357 5.37 -19.07 -11.77
CA ASN A 357 4.61 -18.08 -12.52
C ASN A 357 3.12 -18.23 -12.23
N ILE A 358 2.41 -17.11 -12.15
CA ILE A 358 0.95 -17.07 -11.95
C ILE A 358 0.31 -16.47 -13.21
N THR A 359 -0.46 -17.25 -13.94
CA THR A 359 -1.23 -16.81 -15.10
C THR A 359 -2.72 -16.79 -14.77
N VAL A 360 -3.39 -15.67 -15.02
CA VAL A 360 -4.84 -15.53 -14.85
C VAL A 360 -5.47 -15.06 -16.14
N ARG A 361 -6.51 -15.77 -16.58
CA ARG A 361 -7.35 -15.42 -17.73
C ARG A 361 -8.81 -15.46 -17.30
N ALA A 362 -9.55 -14.36 -17.48
CA ALA A 362 -10.98 -14.33 -17.09
C ALA A 362 -11.85 -13.56 -18.09
N GLY A 363 -13.13 -13.91 -18.13
CA GLY A 363 -14.16 -13.11 -18.78
C GLY A 363 -14.66 -11.98 -17.87
N GLU A 364 -15.98 -11.91 -17.69
CA GLU A 364 -16.64 -11.03 -16.73
C GLU A 364 -17.83 -11.78 -16.11
N PHE A 365 -18.15 -11.48 -14.85
CA PHE A 365 -19.38 -11.97 -14.23
C PHE A 365 -20.60 -11.45 -14.99
N ALA A 366 -21.47 -12.37 -15.44
CA ALA A 366 -22.65 -12.00 -16.22
C ALA A 366 -23.79 -11.40 -15.38
N ALA A 367 -23.86 -11.73 -14.09
CA ALA A 367 -24.93 -11.31 -13.17
C ALA A 367 -24.45 -11.32 -11.71
N GLY A 368 -25.24 -10.72 -10.82
CA GLY A 368 -24.92 -10.63 -9.40
C GLY A 368 -24.29 -9.29 -9.00
N PRO A 369 -23.88 -9.14 -7.72
CA PRO A 369 -23.32 -7.89 -7.21
C PRO A 369 -22.03 -7.47 -7.92
N GLN A 370 -21.23 -8.44 -8.38
CA GLN A 370 -20.00 -8.23 -9.13
C GLN A 370 -20.18 -8.33 -10.65
N ALA A 371 -21.39 -8.14 -11.19
CA ALA A 371 -21.59 -8.14 -12.64
C ALA A 371 -20.70 -7.10 -13.33
N GLY A 372 -19.99 -7.51 -14.40
CA GLY A 372 -19.03 -6.66 -15.12
C GLY A 372 -17.57 -6.74 -14.62
N TYR A 373 -17.32 -7.33 -13.45
CA TYR A 373 -15.96 -7.57 -12.97
C TYR A 373 -15.39 -8.83 -13.63
N GLY A 374 -14.13 -8.79 -14.03
CA GLY A 374 -13.35 -9.96 -14.45
C GLY A 374 -12.56 -10.57 -13.30
N LEU A 375 -12.03 -9.73 -12.40
CA LEU A 375 -11.26 -10.15 -11.23
C LEU A 375 -11.61 -9.28 -10.02
N TYR A 376 -12.00 -9.90 -8.91
CA TYR A 376 -12.41 -9.19 -7.70
C TYR A 376 -11.78 -9.79 -6.44
N PHE A 377 -11.00 -8.98 -5.72
CA PHE A 377 -10.45 -9.30 -4.40
C PHE A 377 -10.94 -8.29 -3.37
N LYS A 378 -11.41 -8.78 -2.24
CA LYS A 378 -11.78 -7.93 -1.10
C LYS A 378 -11.32 -8.54 0.21
N SER A 379 -10.63 -7.73 1.00
CA SER A 379 -10.11 -8.10 2.33
C SER A 379 -11.18 -7.95 3.42
N GLY A 380 -10.95 -8.64 4.54
CA GLY A 380 -11.76 -8.55 5.75
C GLY A 380 -11.67 -7.22 6.48
N ASN A 381 -12.22 -7.16 7.69
CA ASN A 381 -12.44 -5.91 8.43
C ASN A 381 -11.88 -5.92 9.87
N TYR A 382 -10.84 -6.72 10.12
CA TYR A 382 -10.24 -6.90 11.43
C TYR A 382 -8.71 -7.07 11.32
N ASP A 383 -8.04 -7.26 12.46
CA ASP A 383 -6.58 -7.36 12.57
C ASP A 383 -5.95 -8.34 11.57
N ASP A 384 -4.88 -7.89 10.92
CA ASP A 384 -3.99 -8.67 10.07
C ASP A 384 -4.71 -9.42 8.92
N THR A 385 -5.85 -8.89 8.48
CA THR A 385 -6.61 -9.44 7.35
C THR A 385 -6.10 -8.94 6.01
N TYR A 386 -6.12 -9.78 4.97
CA TYR A 386 -5.65 -9.33 3.66
C TYR A 386 -6.23 -10.07 2.47
N SER A 387 -5.98 -9.54 1.28
CA SER A 387 -6.26 -10.24 0.03
C SER A 387 -5.08 -10.07 -0.93
N GLN A 388 -4.67 -11.13 -1.64
CA GLN A 388 -3.48 -11.06 -2.48
C GLN A 388 -3.56 -11.92 -3.74
N LEU A 389 -3.08 -11.41 -4.86
CA LEU A 389 -2.70 -12.23 -6.02
C LEU A 389 -1.18 -12.16 -6.14
N GLY A 390 -0.49 -13.26 -5.87
CA GLY A 390 0.96 -13.30 -5.83
C GLY A 390 1.52 -14.15 -4.69
N HIS A 391 2.79 -13.94 -4.39
CA HIS A 391 3.54 -14.75 -3.43
C HIS A 391 3.81 -13.99 -2.14
N GLY A 392 3.75 -14.68 -1.01
CA GLY A 392 3.96 -14.09 0.31
C GLY A 392 2.67 -14.12 1.11
N GLY A 393 2.34 -13.00 1.73
CA GLY A 393 1.24 -12.89 2.69
C GLY A 393 1.70 -12.19 3.96
N PHE A 394 0.82 -12.17 4.96
CA PHE A 394 1.13 -11.58 6.26
C PHE A 394 2.17 -12.44 7.01
N GLY A 395 3.33 -11.87 7.33
CA GLY A 395 4.37 -12.55 8.11
C GLY A 395 4.98 -13.79 7.44
N ALA A 396 4.80 -13.96 6.13
CA ALA A 396 5.46 -15.02 5.37
C ALA A 396 6.94 -14.66 5.18
N ARG A 397 7.86 -15.28 5.92
CA ARG A 397 9.30 -14.95 5.84
C ARG A 397 10.08 -16.04 5.15
N SER A 398 11.06 -15.70 4.31
CA SER A 398 11.90 -16.69 3.64
C SER A 398 12.88 -17.40 4.59
N TYR A 399 13.23 -18.66 4.25
CA TYR A 399 14.31 -19.39 4.93
C TYR A 399 15.68 -19.02 4.34
N GLY A 400 16.60 -18.58 5.19
CA GLY A 400 17.99 -18.26 4.81
C GLY A 400 18.56 -17.11 5.65
N ASN A 401 19.87 -17.07 5.82
CA ASN A 401 20.57 -15.90 6.37
C ASN A 401 21.57 -15.38 5.32
N GLY A 402 21.51 -14.10 4.99
CA GLY A 402 22.40 -13.49 4.00
C GLY A 402 22.17 -14.00 2.58
N VAL A 403 23.19 -14.61 1.97
CA VAL A 403 23.27 -14.93 0.53
C VAL A 403 22.48 -16.16 0.08
N ASP A 404 21.92 -16.93 1.02
CA ASP A 404 21.16 -18.16 0.74
C ASP A 404 19.63 -17.94 0.76
N ALA A 405 19.17 -16.73 1.07
CA ALA A 405 17.76 -16.37 0.98
C ALA A 405 17.37 -16.14 -0.49
N VAL A 406 16.25 -16.71 -0.93
CA VAL A 406 15.79 -16.63 -2.34
C VAL A 406 14.52 -15.77 -2.48
N GLY A 407 13.86 -15.42 -1.38
CA GLY A 407 12.71 -14.52 -1.40
C GLY A 407 11.49 -15.07 -2.13
N PHE A 408 10.73 -14.20 -2.78
CA PHE A 408 9.46 -14.50 -3.45
C PHE A 408 9.53 -14.12 -4.92
N GLN A 409 9.41 -15.10 -5.82
CA GLN A 409 9.71 -14.86 -7.22
C GLN A 409 8.79 -15.55 -8.24
N GLY A 410 8.50 -14.90 -9.35
CA GLY A 410 7.74 -15.49 -10.45
C GLY A 410 6.96 -14.44 -11.24
N ASP A 411 6.83 -14.63 -12.55
CA ASP A 411 6.06 -13.68 -13.34
C ASP A 411 4.57 -13.80 -13.02
N ILE A 412 3.88 -12.67 -12.93
CA ILE A 412 2.44 -12.61 -12.74
C ILE A 412 1.81 -11.99 -13.99
N ASP A 413 0.98 -12.76 -14.70
CA ASP A 413 0.32 -12.34 -15.92
C ASP A 413 -1.21 -12.47 -15.77
N VAL A 414 -1.89 -11.34 -15.59
CA VAL A 414 -3.34 -11.23 -15.45
C VAL A 414 -3.92 -10.55 -16.69
N GLU A 415 -4.84 -11.23 -17.37
CA GLU A 415 -5.59 -10.67 -18.49
C GLU A 415 -7.07 -11.04 -18.39
N VAL A 416 -7.94 -10.03 -18.24
CA VAL A 416 -9.39 -10.23 -18.11
C VAL A 416 -10.18 -9.34 -19.07
N ASN A 417 -11.44 -9.67 -19.33
CA ASN A 417 -12.32 -8.83 -20.14
C ASN A 417 -12.94 -7.68 -19.33
N GLY A 418 -13.48 -7.98 -18.14
CA GLY A 418 -14.16 -7.01 -17.27
C GLY A 418 -13.23 -6.18 -16.38
N ASP A 419 -13.78 -5.61 -15.31
CA ASP A 419 -13.00 -4.80 -14.35
C ASP A 419 -12.08 -5.67 -13.48
N ILE A 420 -10.90 -5.14 -13.13
CA ILE A 420 -10.00 -5.69 -12.12
C ILE A 420 -10.10 -4.80 -10.89
N THR A 421 -10.42 -5.36 -9.72
CA THR A 421 -10.60 -4.56 -8.51
C THR A 421 -10.09 -5.27 -7.27
N PHE A 422 -9.24 -4.56 -6.52
CA PHE A 422 -8.64 -4.97 -5.26
C PHE A 422 -9.03 -3.94 -4.20
N VAL A 423 -9.71 -4.40 -3.14
CA VAL A 423 -10.23 -3.52 -2.07
C VAL A 423 -9.77 -4.00 -0.70
N ALA A 424 -8.97 -3.19 -0.01
CA ALA A 424 -8.63 -3.42 1.39
C ALA A 424 -9.81 -3.03 2.29
N GLY A 425 -9.97 -3.69 3.44
CA GLY A 425 -10.94 -3.31 4.46
C GLY A 425 -10.42 -2.27 5.45
N THR A 426 -11.21 -2.05 6.49
CA THR A 426 -10.91 -1.18 7.65
C THR A 426 -11.22 -1.92 8.93
N TYR A 427 -10.59 -1.55 10.04
CA TYR A 427 -10.77 -2.23 11.32
C TYR A 427 -12.17 -2.00 11.91
N SER A 428 -12.72 -3.03 12.55
CA SER A 428 -14.07 -3.04 13.15
C SER A 428 -14.09 -3.31 14.65
N GLY A 429 -12.93 -3.45 15.30
CA GLY A 429 -12.84 -3.71 16.74
C GLY A 429 -13.53 -2.63 17.56
N SER A 430 -14.24 -3.05 18.62
CA SER A 430 -15.17 -2.19 19.37
C SER A 430 -14.50 -1.35 20.45
N ASP A 431 -13.35 -1.77 20.98
CA ASP A 431 -12.67 -1.07 22.07
C ASP A 431 -11.80 0.06 21.53
N LEU A 432 -12.12 1.30 21.89
CA LEU A 432 -11.25 2.47 21.65
C LEU A 432 -10.06 2.53 22.64
N PHE A 433 -9.73 1.39 23.24
CA PHE A 433 -8.94 1.28 24.48
C PHE A 433 -7.88 0.17 24.42
N ASN A 434 -7.85 -0.58 23.33
CA ASN A 434 -6.83 -1.55 23.03
C ASN A 434 -5.94 -0.95 21.92
N ASN A 435 -4.67 -1.35 21.89
CA ASN A 435 -3.63 -0.72 21.11
C ASN A 435 -3.45 -1.33 19.71
N GLU A 436 -4.55 -1.71 19.08
CA GLU A 436 -4.54 -2.54 17.88
C GLU A 436 -4.54 -1.67 16.63
N ASP A 437 -3.49 -1.82 15.82
CA ASP A 437 -3.32 -1.06 14.58
C ASP A 437 -4.23 -1.56 13.43
N GLY A 438 -4.87 -2.73 13.52
CA GLY A 438 -5.82 -3.20 12.51
C GLY A 438 -5.25 -3.22 11.09
N ARG A 439 -4.03 -3.74 10.87
CA ARG A 439 -3.35 -3.70 9.55
C ARG A 439 -4.12 -4.54 8.54
N ILE A 440 -4.63 -3.92 7.47
CA ILE A 440 -5.47 -4.60 6.47
C ILE A 440 -5.04 -4.21 5.07
N TYR A 441 -4.72 -5.16 4.20
CA TYR A 441 -4.22 -4.80 2.88
C TYR A 441 -4.80 -5.62 1.74
N THR A 442 -4.59 -5.11 0.53
CA THR A 442 -4.83 -5.83 -0.70
C THR A 442 -3.62 -5.66 -1.63
N GLN A 443 -3.18 -6.73 -2.30
CA GLN A 443 -1.99 -6.65 -3.14
C GLN A 443 -2.07 -7.52 -4.39
N LEU A 444 -1.57 -7.02 -5.52
CA LEU A 444 -1.19 -7.83 -6.65
C LEU A 444 0.33 -7.72 -6.81
N GLY A 445 1.04 -8.82 -6.58
CA GLY A 445 2.50 -8.84 -6.54
C GLY A 445 3.04 -9.70 -5.41
N HIS A 446 4.36 -9.61 -5.22
CA HIS A 446 5.07 -10.40 -4.22
C HIS A 446 5.35 -9.59 -2.96
N GLY A 447 5.31 -10.24 -1.80
CA GLY A 447 5.50 -9.62 -0.50
C GLY A 447 4.20 -9.63 0.30
N GLY A 448 3.86 -8.49 0.89
CA GLY A 448 2.83 -8.35 1.92
C GLY A 448 3.44 -7.82 3.21
N THR A 449 2.62 -7.68 4.25
CA THR A 449 3.06 -7.10 5.52
C THR A 449 4.05 -8.04 6.24
N GLU A 450 5.23 -7.53 6.61
CA GLU A 450 6.31 -8.30 7.27
C GLU A 450 6.79 -9.53 6.47
N ALA A 451 6.66 -9.47 5.14
CA ALA A 451 7.09 -10.52 4.23
C ALA A 451 8.60 -10.40 3.94
N ASP A 452 9.43 -10.75 4.93
CA ASP A 452 10.88 -10.53 4.88
C ASP A 452 11.65 -11.66 4.19
N THR A 453 12.74 -11.32 3.50
CA THR A 453 13.67 -12.35 2.97
C THR A 453 14.60 -12.97 4.02
N SER A 454 14.57 -12.50 5.27
CA SER A 454 15.40 -13.03 6.38
C SER A 454 14.60 -13.09 7.69
N GLN A 455 14.89 -14.08 8.53
CA GLN A 455 14.21 -14.27 9.83
C GLN A 455 14.65 -13.27 10.92
N ASP A 456 15.82 -12.66 10.79
CA ASP A 456 16.44 -11.88 11.87
C ASP A 456 15.94 -10.42 11.97
N ASN A 457 14.87 -10.05 11.23
CA ASN A 457 14.34 -8.67 11.12
C ASN A 457 15.43 -7.62 10.82
N GLY A 458 16.58 -8.03 10.27
CA GLY A 458 17.71 -7.16 9.98
C GLY A 458 17.44 -6.31 8.74
N THR A 459 17.88 -5.05 8.76
CA THR A 459 17.87 -4.18 7.56
C THR A 459 18.96 -4.66 6.61
N TYR A 460 18.57 -5.46 5.62
CA TYR A 460 19.50 -6.08 4.68
C TYR A 460 19.42 -5.42 3.30
N ILE A 461 20.07 -4.26 3.16
CA ILE A 461 20.09 -3.51 1.90
C ILE A 461 21.14 -4.08 0.95
N GLY A 462 20.74 -4.38 -0.29
CA GLY A 462 21.66 -4.79 -1.35
C GLY A 462 22.26 -6.19 -1.18
N LEU A 463 21.55 -7.10 -0.50
CA LEU A 463 21.96 -8.50 -0.48
C LEU A 463 21.94 -9.08 -1.90
N VAL A 464 23.04 -9.71 -2.28
CA VAL A 464 23.14 -10.50 -3.50
C VAL A 464 23.43 -11.94 -3.11
N ASP A 465 22.88 -12.89 -3.86
CA ASP A 465 23.08 -14.30 -3.60
C ASP A 465 24.50 -14.76 -4.04
N GLY A 466 24.80 -16.05 -3.89
CA GLY A 466 26.09 -16.63 -4.32
C GLY A 466 26.39 -16.51 -5.82
N SER A 467 25.40 -16.14 -6.65
CA SER A 467 25.52 -15.87 -8.08
C SER A 467 25.66 -14.39 -8.43
N GLY A 468 25.42 -13.50 -7.46
CA GLY A 468 25.47 -12.06 -7.62
C GLY A 468 24.12 -11.42 -7.92
N GLU A 469 23.03 -12.20 -7.90
CA GLU A 469 21.67 -11.72 -8.18
C GLU A 469 21.04 -11.10 -6.92
N PRO A 470 20.24 -10.02 -7.04
CA PRO A 470 19.59 -9.39 -5.90
C PRO A 470 18.64 -10.38 -5.18
N VAL A 471 18.87 -10.60 -3.89
CA VAL A 471 17.98 -11.40 -3.04
C VAL A 471 16.76 -10.56 -2.67
N GLY A 472 15.56 -11.10 -2.85
CA GLY A 472 14.37 -10.30 -2.63
C GLY A 472 13.11 -10.80 -3.31
N HIS A 473 12.24 -9.87 -3.69
CA HIS A 473 11.00 -10.16 -4.38
C HIS A 473 11.12 -9.77 -5.85
N SER A 474 10.81 -10.69 -6.76
CA SER A 474 11.04 -10.42 -8.19
C SER A 474 10.14 -11.14 -9.18
N GLY A 475 9.95 -10.54 -10.34
CA GLY A 475 9.17 -11.12 -11.44
C GLY A 475 8.45 -10.05 -12.22
N ASP A 476 8.25 -10.26 -13.51
CA ASP A 476 7.50 -9.30 -14.31
C ASP A 476 6.00 -9.40 -13.97
N ILE A 477 5.35 -8.24 -13.79
CA ILE A 477 3.92 -8.16 -13.50
C ILE A 477 3.21 -7.53 -14.70
N ARG A 478 2.31 -8.28 -15.34
CA ARG A 478 1.43 -7.79 -16.40
C ARG A 478 -0.03 -7.86 -15.95
N VAL A 479 -0.74 -6.74 -16.01
CA VAL A 479 -2.15 -6.63 -15.63
C VAL A 479 -2.93 -5.93 -16.74
N VAL A 480 -3.91 -6.63 -17.31
CA VAL A 480 -4.69 -6.17 -18.45
C VAL A 480 -6.18 -6.38 -18.20
N ALA A 481 -6.95 -5.30 -18.22
CA ALA A 481 -8.40 -5.33 -18.31
C ALA A 481 -8.80 -4.83 -19.70
N LYS A 482 -9.17 -5.73 -20.62
CA LYS A 482 -9.36 -5.39 -22.05
C LYS A 482 -10.48 -4.38 -22.28
N ASP A 483 -11.59 -4.55 -21.57
CA ASP A 483 -12.81 -3.77 -21.71
C ASP A 483 -13.28 -3.20 -20.35
N GLY A 484 -12.39 -3.12 -19.36
CA GLY A 484 -12.71 -2.71 -18.00
C GLY A 484 -11.70 -1.75 -17.40
N SER A 485 -12.01 -1.31 -16.19
CA SER A 485 -11.16 -0.47 -15.35
C SER A 485 -10.30 -1.30 -14.39
N ILE A 486 -9.21 -0.70 -13.89
CA ILE A 486 -8.33 -1.29 -12.88
C ILE A 486 -8.34 -0.41 -11.63
N ASN A 487 -8.76 -0.97 -10.50
CA ASN A 487 -8.91 -0.24 -9.25
C ASN A 487 -8.15 -0.90 -8.09
N PHE A 488 -7.31 -0.12 -7.41
CA PHE A 488 -6.60 -0.52 -6.18
C PHE A 488 -6.95 0.46 -5.08
N LEU A 489 -7.77 -0.01 -4.14
CA LEU A 489 -8.46 0.84 -3.17
C LEU A 489 -8.07 0.42 -1.76
N ALA A 490 -7.30 1.26 -1.07
CA ALA A 490 -6.99 1.06 0.34
C ALA A 490 -8.20 1.39 1.23
N GLY A 491 -8.15 1.03 2.52
CA GLY A 491 -9.30 1.04 3.43
C GLY A 491 -10.03 2.38 3.53
N ASP A 492 -11.24 2.50 3.00
CA ASP A 492 -12.12 3.68 3.09
C ASP A 492 -13.60 3.27 3.12
N ILE A 493 -14.32 3.61 4.19
CA ILE A 493 -15.76 3.34 4.32
C ILE A 493 -16.63 4.46 3.75
N ASP A 494 -16.09 5.66 3.54
CA ASP A 494 -16.82 6.83 3.05
C ASP A 494 -16.86 6.87 1.50
N ARG A 495 -16.04 6.05 0.84
CA ARG A 495 -15.96 6.00 -0.62
C ARG A 495 -17.26 5.54 -1.25
N THR A 496 -17.73 6.27 -2.27
CA THR A 496 -18.98 5.93 -2.99
C THR A 496 -18.84 4.69 -3.87
N PHE A 497 -17.66 4.51 -4.47
CA PHE A 497 -17.34 3.35 -5.31
C PHE A 497 -16.55 2.32 -4.48
N GLU A 498 -17.05 1.09 -4.46
CA GLU A 498 -16.46 -0.06 -3.78
C GLU A 498 -16.01 0.22 -2.32
N PRO A 499 -16.91 0.69 -1.43
CA PRO A 499 -16.56 0.98 -0.05
C PRO A 499 -15.94 -0.23 0.63
N SER A 500 -14.92 0.03 1.43
CA SER A 500 -14.23 -0.96 2.23
C SER A 500 -15.15 -1.57 3.28
N ALA A 501 -14.91 -2.84 3.62
CA ALA A 501 -15.58 -3.44 4.76
C ALA A 501 -15.07 -2.81 6.07
N GLY A 502 -15.92 -2.76 7.10
CA GLY A 502 -15.53 -2.38 8.46
C GLY A 502 -16.08 -1.05 8.95
N ALA A 503 -15.44 -0.49 10.00
CA ALA A 503 -15.93 0.68 10.72
C ALA A 503 -15.05 1.93 10.55
N GLY A 504 -14.10 1.92 9.59
CA GLY A 504 -13.21 3.05 9.36
C GLY A 504 -12.26 3.29 10.54
N ARG A 505 -11.79 2.24 11.22
CA ARG A 505 -10.76 2.30 12.27
C ARG A 505 -9.46 1.65 11.76
N GLY A 506 -8.36 1.76 12.49
CA GLY A 506 -7.09 1.07 12.18
C GLY A 506 -6.04 1.97 11.49
N ASN A 507 -4.92 1.39 11.07
CA ASN A 507 -3.76 2.03 10.46
C ASN A 507 -3.07 1.06 9.51
N GLY A 508 -2.35 1.59 8.52
CA GLY A 508 -1.58 0.80 7.57
C GLY A 508 -2.47 0.02 6.63
N HIS A 509 -3.67 0.55 6.33
CA HIS A 509 -4.50 -0.06 5.31
C HIS A 509 -3.93 0.30 3.95
N TYR A 510 -3.59 -0.68 3.12
CA TYR A 510 -2.99 -0.39 1.82
C TYR A 510 -3.50 -1.22 0.66
N ALA A 511 -3.32 -0.67 -0.54
CA ALA A 511 -3.57 -1.34 -1.80
C ALA A 511 -2.35 -1.21 -2.71
N GLN A 512 -1.73 -2.31 -3.12
CA GLN A 512 -0.50 -2.24 -3.91
C GLN A 512 -0.55 -3.14 -5.15
N LEU A 513 -0.03 -2.61 -6.26
CA LEU A 513 0.32 -3.36 -7.45
C LEU A 513 1.84 -3.26 -7.64
N GLY A 514 2.55 -4.35 -7.36
CA GLY A 514 4.01 -4.38 -7.34
C GLY A 514 4.58 -5.26 -6.23
N HIS A 515 5.91 -5.29 -6.14
CA HIS A 515 6.61 -6.06 -5.10
C HIS A 515 6.87 -5.22 -3.85
N GLY A 516 6.84 -5.86 -2.69
CA GLY A 516 7.03 -5.21 -1.40
C GLY A 516 5.75 -5.24 -0.58
N GLY A 517 5.43 -4.13 0.07
CA GLY A 517 4.37 -4.02 1.06
C GLY A 517 4.88 -3.31 2.32
N GLN A 518 4.08 -3.41 3.39
CA GLN A 518 4.45 -2.80 4.65
C GLN A 518 5.57 -3.60 5.34
N SER A 519 6.71 -2.97 5.58
CA SER A 519 7.86 -3.56 6.27
C SER A 519 8.39 -4.85 5.62
N SER A 520 8.32 -4.95 4.28
CA SER A 520 8.84 -6.09 3.52
C SER A 520 10.30 -5.85 3.12
N ASN A 521 11.24 -6.54 3.76
CA ASN A 521 12.67 -6.35 3.51
C ASN A 521 13.22 -7.32 2.45
N GLY A 522 14.06 -6.79 1.55
CA GLY A 522 14.66 -7.49 0.40
C GLY A 522 14.76 -6.55 -0.81
N ASN A 523 15.54 -6.89 -1.82
CA ASN A 523 15.49 -6.12 -3.08
C ASN A 523 14.17 -6.40 -3.82
N HIS A 524 13.59 -5.43 -4.50
CA HIS A 524 12.30 -5.60 -5.16
C HIS A 524 12.45 -5.20 -6.63
N HIS A 525 12.31 -6.09 -7.61
CA HIS A 525 12.58 -5.75 -9.01
C HIS A 525 11.74 -6.56 -10.01
N GLY A 526 11.55 -6.03 -11.21
CA GLY A 526 10.72 -6.62 -12.26
C GLY A 526 9.91 -5.56 -13.00
N SER A 527 9.68 -5.74 -14.29
CA SER A 527 8.88 -4.78 -15.06
C SER A 527 7.40 -4.90 -14.72
N ILE A 528 6.71 -3.76 -14.61
CA ILE A 528 5.27 -3.71 -14.34
C ILE A 528 4.55 -3.10 -15.54
N THR A 529 3.62 -3.84 -16.14
CA THR A 529 2.77 -3.38 -17.24
C THR A 529 1.31 -3.39 -16.85
N VAL A 530 0.62 -2.25 -16.94
CA VAL A 530 -0.78 -2.09 -16.57
C VAL A 530 -1.57 -1.48 -17.73
N GLN A 531 -2.64 -2.13 -18.14
CA GLN A 531 -3.44 -1.74 -19.31
C GLN A 531 -4.95 -1.86 -19.01
N ALA A 532 -5.68 -0.74 -18.98
CA ALA A 532 -7.12 -0.70 -18.77
C ALA A 532 -7.85 -0.16 -20.00
N GLY A 533 -8.72 -0.95 -20.62
CA GLY A 533 -9.51 -0.53 -21.78
C GLY A 533 -8.69 -0.22 -23.05
N ILE A 534 -7.40 -0.57 -23.11
CA ILE A 534 -6.47 -0.23 -24.20
C ILE A 534 -5.39 -1.31 -24.36
N ALA A 535 -4.93 -1.51 -25.59
CA ALA A 535 -3.80 -2.39 -25.93
C ALA A 535 -2.48 -1.60 -26.05
N SER A 536 -1.34 -2.30 -26.12
CA SER A 536 -0.01 -1.68 -26.23
C SER A 536 0.19 -0.87 -27.51
N ASP A 537 -0.54 -1.19 -28.59
CA ASP A 537 -0.52 -0.45 -29.86
C ASP A 537 -1.50 0.75 -29.90
N PHE A 538 -1.97 1.18 -28.72
CA PHE A 538 -2.99 2.22 -28.52
C PHE A 538 -4.38 1.88 -29.10
N THR A 539 -4.65 0.62 -29.47
CA THR A 539 -5.99 0.19 -29.84
C THR A 539 -6.89 0.13 -28.61
N LEU A 540 -8.01 0.86 -28.64
CA LEU A 540 -8.99 0.83 -27.54
C LEU A 540 -9.78 -0.48 -27.54
N GLY A 541 -10.11 -0.92 -26.33
CA GLY A 541 -11.07 -1.99 -26.10
C GLY A 541 -12.44 -1.67 -26.72
N SER A 542 -13.29 -2.70 -26.80
CA SER A 542 -14.64 -2.58 -27.35
C SER A 542 -15.52 -1.58 -26.59
N LYS A 543 -15.33 -1.45 -25.27
CA LYS A 543 -15.95 -0.38 -24.45
C LYS A 543 -15.12 0.90 -24.45
N GLY A 544 -13.79 0.77 -24.46
CA GLY A 544 -12.84 1.88 -24.66
C GLY A 544 -12.86 2.94 -23.57
N ASP A 545 -13.41 2.64 -22.39
CA ASP A 545 -13.64 3.57 -21.29
C ASP A 545 -13.00 3.13 -19.97
N GLY A 546 -11.98 2.26 -20.05
CA GLY A 546 -11.24 1.75 -18.91
C GLY A 546 -10.40 2.82 -18.22
N ASP A 547 -10.65 3.01 -16.93
CA ASP A 547 -9.87 3.88 -16.05
C ASP A 547 -8.86 3.08 -15.23
N ILE A 548 -7.86 3.79 -14.71
CA ILE A 548 -6.98 3.29 -13.65
C ILE A 548 -7.13 4.19 -12.43
N LEU A 549 -7.50 3.60 -11.29
CA LEU A 549 -7.67 4.31 -10.02
C LEU A 549 -6.85 3.66 -8.90
N PHE A 550 -5.97 4.44 -8.30
CA PHE A 550 -5.30 4.11 -7.03
C PHE A 550 -5.74 5.13 -5.97
N ALA A 551 -6.23 4.64 -4.84
CA ALA A 551 -6.73 5.49 -3.75
C ALA A 551 -6.17 5.08 -2.39
N SER A 552 -5.52 6.01 -1.68
CA SER A 552 -4.76 5.76 -0.44
C SER A 552 -5.58 5.37 0.79
N GLY A 553 -6.89 5.16 0.63
CA GLY A 553 -7.79 4.83 1.73
C GLY A 553 -8.28 6.07 2.46
N GLY A 554 -9.36 5.90 3.20
CA GLY A 554 -10.04 6.94 3.94
C GLY A 554 -9.38 7.20 5.27
N SER A 555 -9.88 8.24 5.92
CA SER A 555 -9.45 8.58 7.28
C SER A 555 -9.96 7.53 8.26
N SER A 556 -9.10 7.07 9.17
CA SER A 556 -9.49 6.15 10.23
C SER A 556 -9.60 6.84 11.59
N SER A 557 -10.55 6.42 12.44
CA SER A 557 -10.57 6.82 13.85
C SER A 557 -9.66 5.87 14.65
N ASN A 558 -8.42 6.29 14.90
CA ASN A 558 -7.42 5.57 15.71
C ASN A 558 -6.85 6.51 16.78
N GLU A 559 -6.36 5.91 17.85
CA GLU A 559 -5.86 6.51 19.05
C GLU A 559 -4.56 7.34 18.87
N TRP A 560 -3.77 7.10 17.82
CA TRP A 560 -2.44 7.72 17.65
C TRP A 560 -2.12 8.44 16.33
N ALA A 561 -3.10 8.69 15.45
CA ALA A 561 -3.01 9.54 14.25
C ALA A 561 -1.78 9.45 13.29
N ASP A 562 -0.78 8.60 13.52
CA ASP A 562 0.29 8.31 12.55
C ASP A 562 -0.22 7.27 11.54
N ILE A 563 -1.29 7.66 10.83
CA ILE A 563 -2.02 6.79 9.92
C ILE A 563 -1.39 6.86 8.52
N GLY A 564 -0.70 5.80 8.12
CA GLY A 564 -0.06 5.67 6.81
C GLY A 564 -0.77 4.65 5.95
N ASN A 565 -2.05 4.91 5.67
CA ASN A 565 -2.77 4.19 4.62
C ASN A 565 -2.18 4.59 3.27
N TYR A 566 -2.05 3.68 2.31
CA TYR A 566 -1.46 4.05 1.03
C TYR A 566 -1.97 3.22 -0.14
N ALA A 567 -1.82 3.78 -1.33
CA ALA A 567 -1.98 3.01 -2.56
C ALA A 567 -0.81 3.23 -3.48
N GLN A 568 -0.25 2.14 -4.01
CA GLN A 568 0.98 2.23 -4.80
C GLN A 568 0.95 1.31 -6.02
N LEU A 569 1.40 1.85 -7.15
CA LEU A 569 1.78 1.10 -8.33
C LEU A 569 3.31 1.20 -8.49
N GLY A 570 4.03 0.15 -8.13
CA GLY A 570 5.49 0.14 -8.08
C GLY A 570 6.05 -0.74 -6.96
N HIS A 571 7.37 -0.80 -6.88
CA HIS A 571 8.06 -1.56 -5.83
C HIS A 571 8.26 -0.75 -4.56
N GLY A 572 8.28 -1.42 -3.40
CA GLY A 572 8.46 -0.80 -2.10
C GLY A 572 7.17 -0.82 -1.28
N GLY A 573 6.86 0.28 -0.61
CA GLY A 573 5.77 0.40 0.34
C GLY A 573 6.19 1.16 1.60
N ARG A 574 5.44 1.00 2.69
CA ARG A 574 5.75 1.68 3.96
C ARG A 574 6.77 0.88 4.76
N GLY A 575 7.97 1.43 4.96
CA GLY A 575 9.02 0.86 5.80
C GLY A 575 9.71 -0.37 5.22
N SER A 576 9.52 -0.67 3.93
CA SER A 576 10.31 -1.69 3.23
C SER A 576 11.77 -1.25 3.09
N SER A 577 12.70 -2.19 2.99
CA SER A 577 14.11 -1.86 2.72
C SER A 577 14.73 -2.80 1.70
N GLY A 578 15.66 -2.27 0.91
CA GLY A 578 16.34 -2.96 -0.18
C GLY A 578 16.33 -2.12 -1.46
N ASN A 579 17.11 -2.53 -2.46
CA ASN A 579 17.13 -1.80 -3.74
C ASN A 579 15.80 -2.06 -4.48
N LEU A 580 15.18 -1.01 -4.99
CA LEU A 580 13.91 -1.05 -5.68
C LEU A 580 14.13 -0.87 -7.18
N GLY A 581 14.07 -1.97 -7.90
CA GLY A 581 14.27 -2.12 -9.33
C GLY A 581 15.69 -2.51 -9.70
N ALA A 582 15.84 -3.06 -10.91
CA ALA A 582 17.10 -3.56 -11.45
C ALA A 582 17.86 -2.52 -12.26
N ARG A 583 19.20 -2.66 -12.29
CA ARG A 583 20.10 -1.82 -13.08
C ARG A 583 21.21 -2.62 -13.74
N ASP A 584 21.70 -2.13 -14.88
CA ASP A 584 22.87 -2.70 -15.54
C ASP A 584 24.19 -2.31 -14.83
N LEU A 585 25.31 -2.84 -15.31
CA LEU A 585 26.65 -2.52 -14.78
C LEU A 585 27.06 -1.05 -15.00
N ALA A 586 26.41 -0.34 -15.92
CA ALA A 586 26.60 1.10 -16.16
C ALA A 586 25.66 1.96 -15.29
N GLY A 587 24.81 1.31 -14.47
CA GLY A 587 23.83 1.94 -13.59
C GLY A 587 22.60 2.46 -14.31
N ASN A 588 22.29 2.00 -15.53
CA ASN A 588 21.03 2.33 -16.21
C ASN A 588 19.91 1.45 -15.68
N ALA A 589 18.70 2.01 -15.55
CA ALA A 589 17.51 1.24 -15.18
C ALA A 589 17.26 0.14 -16.22
N LEU A 590 16.92 -1.05 -15.75
CA LEU A 590 16.51 -2.20 -16.57
C LEU A 590 15.01 -2.44 -16.53
N ASP A 591 14.38 -2.08 -15.41
CA ASP A 591 12.95 -2.26 -15.21
C ASP A 591 12.15 -1.11 -15.82
N ILE A 592 10.93 -1.40 -16.26
CA ILE A 592 9.98 -0.42 -16.78
C ILE A 592 8.65 -0.56 -16.05
N ILE A 593 8.09 0.57 -15.60
CA ILE A 593 6.71 0.68 -15.14
C ILE A 593 5.89 1.36 -16.24
N SER A 594 5.12 0.57 -16.97
CA SER A 594 4.29 0.99 -18.11
C SER A 594 2.82 0.98 -17.75
N VAL A 595 2.13 2.13 -17.87
CA VAL A 595 0.74 2.29 -17.45
C VAL A 595 -0.07 2.92 -18.58
N MET A 596 -1.14 2.26 -19.02
CA MET A 596 -1.98 2.72 -20.12
C MET A 596 -3.47 2.62 -19.77
N ALA A 597 -4.23 3.70 -19.97
CA ALA A 597 -5.67 3.71 -19.80
C ALA A 597 -6.41 4.21 -21.05
N GLY A 598 -7.50 3.53 -21.39
CA GLY A 598 -8.43 3.89 -22.46
C GLY A 598 -9.27 5.13 -22.12
N ARG A 599 -9.25 5.58 -20.86
CA ARG A 599 -9.85 6.84 -20.43
C ARG A 599 -8.97 7.61 -19.46
N ASP A 600 -9.12 7.44 -18.15
CA ASP A 600 -8.41 8.25 -17.15
C ASP A 600 -7.43 7.45 -16.29
N ILE A 601 -6.43 8.16 -15.76
CA ILE A 601 -5.53 7.64 -14.73
C ILE A 601 -5.58 8.59 -13.54
N THR A 602 -6.00 8.09 -12.38
CA THR A 602 -6.12 8.87 -11.15
C THR A 602 -5.39 8.18 -10.00
N PHE A 603 -4.48 8.92 -9.38
CA PHE A 603 -3.82 8.57 -8.13
C PHE A 603 -4.27 9.59 -7.09
N SER A 604 -5.15 9.20 -6.17
CA SER A 604 -5.79 10.12 -5.22
C SER A 604 -5.54 9.74 -3.76
N ALA A 605 -5.14 10.74 -2.99
CA ALA A 605 -5.07 10.72 -1.54
C ALA A 605 -6.08 11.70 -0.90
N GLU A 606 -7.07 12.21 -1.64
CA GLU A 606 -7.97 13.31 -1.20
C GLU A 606 -8.63 13.08 0.17
N ASP A 607 -9.05 11.84 0.46
CA ASP A 607 -9.66 11.40 1.73
C ASP A 607 -8.67 10.73 2.71
N GLY A 608 -7.39 10.71 2.31
CA GLY A 608 -6.27 10.07 2.98
C GLY A 608 -6.02 10.62 4.37
N SER A 609 -5.72 9.72 5.29
CA SER A 609 -5.20 9.92 6.64
C SER A 609 -3.91 10.78 6.70
N PRO A 610 -3.44 11.29 7.86
CA PRO A 610 -2.42 12.34 7.92
C PRO A 610 -1.21 12.08 7.02
N SER A 611 -0.63 10.89 7.14
CA SER A 611 0.56 10.48 6.41
C SER A 611 0.25 9.47 5.31
N SER A 612 -0.96 9.57 4.73
CA SER A 612 -1.37 8.71 3.63
C SER A 612 -0.79 9.17 2.31
N TYR A 613 -0.46 8.21 1.45
CA TYR A 613 0.14 8.54 0.16
C TYR A 613 -0.38 7.69 -0.97
N VAL A 614 -0.24 8.25 -2.16
CA VAL A 614 -0.52 7.55 -3.40
C VAL A 614 0.69 7.72 -4.33
N GLN A 615 1.20 6.62 -4.89
CA GLN A 615 2.44 6.68 -5.68
C GLN A 615 2.38 5.79 -6.92
N LEU A 616 2.78 6.34 -8.05
CA LEU A 616 3.19 5.61 -9.24
C LEU A 616 4.72 5.65 -9.35
N GLY A 617 5.37 4.55 -9.00
CA GLY A 617 6.81 4.38 -9.01
C GLY A 617 7.35 3.69 -7.76
N ASN A 618 8.67 3.48 -7.75
CA ASN A 618 9.36 2.80 -6.65
C ASN A 618 9.59 3.70 -5.44
N GLY A 619 9.41 3.16 -4.25
CA GLY A 619 9.65 3.86 -2.98
C GLY A 619 8.44 3.79 -2.06
N GLY A 620 8.12 4.92 -1.43
CA GLY A 620 7.08 5.03 -0.43
C GLY A 620 7.59 5.75 0.82
N TRP A 621 6.92 5.53 1.95
CA TRP A 621 7.35 6.12 3.23
C TRP A 621 8.31 5.21 3.99
N GLY A 622 9.53 5.67 4.25
CA GLY A 622 10.56 4.88 4.92
C GLY A 622 11.06 3.72 4.07
N SER A 623 10.79 3.76 2.76
CA SER A 623 11.25 2.77 1.77
C SER A 623 12.71 3.01 1.48
N ARG A 624 13.59 2.31 2.20
CA ARG A 624 15.02 2.61 2.18
C ARG A 624 15.75 1.81 1.11
N GLY A 625 16.55 2.51 0.30
CA GLY A 625 17.39 1.89 -0.70
C GLY A 625 17.57 2.76 -1.93
N ASP A 626 17.94 2.08 -3.00
CA ASP A 626 18.39 2.61 -4.27
C ASP A 626 17.26 2.34 -5.28
N HIS A 627 16.69 3.35 -5.96
CA HIS A 627 15.45 3.18 -6.74
C HIS A 627 15.66 3.38 -8.25
N TYR A 628 15.36 2.37 -9.06
CA TYR A 628 15.62 2.34 -10.51
C TYR A 628 14.43 1.78 -11.31
N ALA A 629 13.81 2.56 -12.18
CA ALA A 629 12.95 2.07 -13.26
C ALA A 629 12.64 3.22 -14.23
N ASP A 630 12.51 2.93 -15.52
CA ASP A 630 11.86 3.91 -16.41
C ASP A 630 10.34 3.84 -16.18
N ILE A 631 9.67 5.00 -16.15
CA ILE A 631 8.22 5.10 -15.96
C ILE A 631 7.61 5.72 -17.21
N GLN A 632 6.60 5.05 -17.76
CA GLN A 632 5.84 5.56 -18.88
C GLN A 632 4.34 5.44 -18.64
N VAL A 633 3.62 6.54 -18.87
CA VAL A 633 2.19 6.63 -18.59
C VAL A 633 1.46 7.24 -19.78
N PHE A 634 0.41 6.57 -20.21
CA PHE A 634 -0.47 7.01 -21.28
C PHE A 634 -1.93 6.96 -20.82
N ALA A 635 -2.65 8.07 -20.97
CA ALA A 635 -4.09 8.10 -20.85
C ALA A 635 -4.70 8.68 -22.11
N GLU A 636 -5.82 8.11 -22.55
CA GLU A 636 -6.61 8.73 -23.61
C GLU A 636 -7.12 10.11 -23.22
N ARG A 637 -7.54 10.29 -21.96
CA ARG A 637 -8.13 11.53 -21.48
C ARG A 637 -7.24 12.19 -20.43
N THR A 638 -7.52 12.04 -19.14
CA THR A 638 -6.90 12.84 -18.09
C THR A 638 -5.98 12.00 -17.21
N ILE A 639 -4.87 12.60 -16.77
CA ILE A 639 -3.99 12.06 -15.73
C ILE A 639 -4.04 13.00 -14.52
N THR A 640 -4.35 12.47 -13.35
CA THR A 640 -4.50 13.26 -12.12
C THR A 640 -3.71 12.65 -10.96
N PHE A 641 -2.95 13.49 -10.25
CA PHE A 641 -2.35 13.18 -8.97
C PHE A 641 -2.84 14.18 -7.93
N ASP A 642 -3.66 13.69 -6.99
CA ASP A 642 -4.28 14.50 -5.95
C ASP A 642 -3.73 14.12 -4.58
N GLY A 643 -2.99 15.03 -3.94
CA GLY A 643 -2.64 14.97 -2.53
C GLY A 643 -3.86 15.23 -1.65
N ALA A 644 -3.75 14.95 -0.35
CA ALA A 644 -4.90 14.97 0.55
C ALA A 644 -5.48 16.36 0.78
N SER A 645 -6.80 16.52 0.56
CA SER A 645 -7.46 17.83 0.46
C SER A 645 -8.79 17.93 1.21
N ARG A 646 -8.99 17.11 2.26
CA ARG A 646 -10.30 17.01 2.94
C ARG A 646 -10.82 18.34 3.50
N TYR A 647 -9.97 19.35 3.72
CA TYR A 647 -10.39 20.64 4.30
C TYR A 647 -10.04 21.88 3.47
N SER A 648 -11.07 22.60 3.04
CA SER A 648 -10.95 24.00 2.56
C SER A 648 -11.61 24.99 3.55
N GLY A 649 -11.18 24.99 4.82
CA GLY A 649 -11.70 25.96 5.81
C GLY A 649 -11.49 25.59 7.28
N THR A 650 -12.15 26.31 8.20
CA THR A 650 -12.21 25.97 9.64
C THR A 650 -13.12 24.74 9.83
N PRO A 651 -12.62 23.64 10.42
CA PRO A 651 -13.45 22.48 10.71
C PRO A 651 -14.63 22.83 11.64
N VAL A 652 -15.80 22.26 11.36
CA VAL A 652 -17.00 22.29 12.22
C VAL A 652 -17.28 20.90 12.79
N ILE A 653 -18.07 20.78 13.86
CA ILE A 653 -18.43 19.48 14.45
C ILE A 653 -19.04 18.55 13.38
N GLY A 654 -18.59 17.30 13.35
CA GLY A 654 -18.99 16.30 12.36
C GLY A 654 -18.26 16.42 11.02
N SER A 655 -17.37 17.40 10.87
CA SER A 655 -16.47 17.50 9.72
C SER A 655 -15.04 17.11 10.05
N GLY A 656 -14.63 17.11 11.33
CA GLY A 656 -13.26 16.77 11.75
C GLY A 656 -13.02 15.27 11.99
N ARG A 657 -11.76 14.87 12.17
CA ARG A 657 -11.36 13.48 12.43
C ARG A 657 -11.45 13.11 13.90
N LEU A 658 -12.19 12.06 14.21
CA LEU A 658 -12.22 11.50 15.55
C LEU A 658 -10.85 10.89 15.91
N ALA A 659 -10.19 11.46 16.91
CA ALA A 659 -9.02 10.88 17.55
C ALA A 659 -9.29 10.69 19.04
N SER A 660 -8.64 9.70 19.65
CA SER A 660 -8.87 9.40 21.06
C SER A 660 -7.64 8.85 21.77
N TYR A 661 -7.21 9.38 22.91
CA TYR A 661 -6.00 8.88 23.58
C TYR A 661 -6.05 9.06 25.10
N GLY A 662 -5.32 8.22 25.81
CA GLY A 662 -5.01 8.39 27.23
C GLY A 662 -3.50 8.24 27.46
N HIS A 663 -2.87 9.25 28.06
CA HIS A 663 -1.43 9.23 28.32
C HIS A 663 -1.12 8.98 29.81
N GLY A 664 -0.50 7.83 30.12
CA GLY A 664 0.00 7.48 31.45
C GLY A 664 1.43 6.97 31.42
N SER A 665 2.44 7.80 31.14
CA SER A 665 3.85 7.34 31.19
C SER A 665 4.43 7.37 32.61
N ARG A 666 5.18 6.30 32.93
CA ARG A 666 5.90 6.03 34.19
C ARG A 666 7.35 6.52 34.19
N THR A 667 7.84 7.10 33.10
CA THR A 667 9.26 7.42 32.93
C THR A 667 9.38 8.54 31.92
N ASP A 668 9.66 9.76 32.39
CA ASP A 668 10.80 10.58 31.94
C ASP A 668 10.69 12.00 32.50
N GLY A 669 11.63 12.36 33.36
CA GLY A 669 11.62 13.56 34.19
C GLY A 669 11.97 14.88 33.50
N ASN A 670 11.72 15.05 32.20
CA ASN A 670 12.03 16.30 31.49
C ASN A 670 10.79 16.90 30.80
N ASN A 671 10.20 17.85 31.51
CA ASN A 671 9.08 18.76 31.18
C ASN A 671 8.89 19.17 29.71
N ALA A 672 7.63 19.12 29.26
CA ALA A 672 7.07 20.10 28.32
C ALA A 672 5.64 20.58 28.68
N THR A 673 4.75 19.71 29.17
CA THR A 673 3.48 20.06 29.86
C THR A 673 3.10 18.93 30.83
N ILE A 674 2.29 19.17 31.85
CA ILE A 674 1.97 18.17 32.88
C ILE A 674 1.26 16.96 32.21
N ASN A 675 1.59 15.71 32.59
CA ASN A 675 0.87 14.50 32.12
C ASN A 675 -0.65 14.69 32.32
N GLN A 676 -1.50 14.25 31.37
CA GLN A 676 -2.97 14.39 31.42
C GLN A 676 -3.57 14.01 32.79
N ASP A 677 -3.24 12.83 33.30
CA ASP A 677 -3.71 12.34 34.59
C ASP A 677 -3.18 13.20 35.74
N ARG A 678 -1.93 13.65 35.62
CA ARG A 678 -1.30 14.53 36.61
C ARG A 678 -1.86 15.95 36.58
N ALA A 679 -2.24 16.48 35.42
CA ALA A 679 -2.87 17.78 35.27
C ALA A 679 -4.29 17.75 35.87
N ALA A 680 -4.99 16.65 35.62
CA ALA A 680 -6.31 16.39 36.20
C ALA A 680 -6.27 16.13 37.71
N ASN A 681 -5.19 15.55 38.25
CA ASN A 681 -4.98 15.39 39.71
C ASN A 681 -4.62 16.72 40.39
N LEU A 682 -3.76 17.54 39.77
CA LEU A 682 -3.28 18.76 40.42
C LEU A 682 -4.37 19.82 40.53
N GLY A 683 -5.24 19.95 39.53
CA GLY A 683 -6.20 21.06 39.47
C GLY A 683 -5.50 22.42 39.56
N ASP A 684 -6.19 23.45 40.08
CA ASP A 684 -5.61 24.79 40.37
C ASP A 684 -4.91 25.48 39.18
N GLY A 685 -5.38 25.22 37.95
CA GLY A 685 -4.81 25.78 36.73
C GLY A 685 -3.71 24.93 36.09
N ALA A 686 -3.50 23.70 36.56
CA ALA A 686 -2.67 22.72 35.87
C ALA A 686 -3.23 22.41 34.47
N ASN A 687 -2.34 22.28 33.50
CA ASN A 687 -2.72 22.11 32.11
C ASN A 687 -1.91 21.03 31.41
N PHE A 688 -2.47 20.54 30.32
CA PHE A 688 -1.78 19.67 29.38
C PHE A 688 -2.17 20.05 27.95
N ASN A 689 -1.25 19.83 27.04
CA ASN A 689 -1.46 20.08 25.62
C ASN A 689 -2.14 18.90 24.96
N LEU A 690 -3.11 19.18 24.10
CA LEU A 690 -3.69 18.19 23.21
C LEU A 690 -2.65 17.79 22.17
N MET A 691 -2.64 16.52 21.77
CA MET A 691 -1.64 16.01 20.83
C MET A 691 -1.84 16.55 19.41
N TYR A 692 -3.06 16.97 19.08
CA TYR A 692 -3.45 17.45 17.76
C TYR A 692 -3.69 18.96 17.76
N ASN A 693 -3.35 19.60 16.64
CA ASN A 693 -3.71 20.97 16.36
C ASN A 693 -5.08 21.00 15.64
N ARG A 694 -5.71 22.17 15.57
CA ARG A 694 -7.06 22.34 14.96
C ARG A 694 -8.11 21.36 15.49
N VAL A 695 -8.10 21.17 16.80
CA VAL A 695 -9.18 20.50 17.49
C VAL A 695 -10.47 21.28 17.18
N VAL A 696 -11.46 20.57 16.65
CA VAL A 696 -12.73 21.15 16.24
C VAL A 696 -13.45 21.64 17.49
N PRO A 697 -13.76 22.94 17.62
CA PRO A 697 -14.50 23.44 18.76
C PRO A 697 -15.83 22.70 18.90
N GLY A 698 -16.15 22.21 20.11
CA GLY A 698 -17.37 21.45 20.35
C GLY A 698 -17.18 19.93 20.38
N SER A 699 -16.01 19.44 19.97
CA SER A 699 -15.77 18.00 19.79
C SER A 699 -15.07 17.31 20.98
N VAL A 700 -14.51 18.08 21.92
CA VAL A 700 -13.68 17.54 23.01
C VAL A 700 -14.55 16.85 24.06
N VAL A 701 -14.27 15.57 24.30
CA VAL A 701 -14.89 14.72 25.32
C VAL A 701 -13.79 14.00 26.12
N LEU A 702 -13.79 14.15 27.43
CA LEU A 702 -12.90 13.45 28.36
C LEU A 702 -13.69 12.41 29.15
N THR A 703 -13.42 11.14 28.92
CA THR A 703 -13.97 10.02 29.67
C THR A 703 -13.11 9.74 30.90
N ILE A 704 -13.74 9.66 32.08
CA ILE A 704 -13.07 9.42 33.37
C ILE A 704 -13.32 7.97 33.83
N ARG A 705 -12.27 7.30 34.28
CA ARG A 705 -12.26 5.89 34.69
C ARG A 705 -11.56 5.65 36.01
N LEU A 706 -12.03 4.64 36.73
CA LEU A 706 -11.29 4.04 37.85
C LEU A 706 -10.15 3.15 37.33
N ASP A 707 -9.20 2.83 38.21
CA ASP A 707 -8.04 1.96 37.89
C ASP A 707 -8.40 0.53 37.44
N ASN A 708 -9.65 0.11 37.71
CA ASN A 708 -10.17 -1.18 37.23
C ASN A 708 -10.82 -1.09 35.83
N GLY A 709 -10.70 0.05 35.14
CA GLY A 709 -11.26 0.31 33.82
C GLY A 709 -12.72 0.79 33.79
N THR A 710 -13.41 0.87 34.94
CA THR A 710 -14.81 1.29 35.01
C THR A 710 -14.97 2.78 34.67
N VAL A 711 -15.76 3.11 33.65
CA VAL A 711 -16.13 4.49 33.32
C VAL A 711 -17.11 5.05 34.36
N ILE A 712 -16.79 6.21 34.93
CA ILE A 712 -17.57 6.86 35.99
C ILE A 712 -18.19 8.20 35.59
N GLY A 713 -17.84 8.74 34.42
CA GLY A 713 -18.42 9.95 33.87
C GLY A 713 -17.65 10.51 32.68
N THR A 714 -18.20 11.56 32.08
CA THR A 714 -17.60 12.30 30.96
C THR A 714 -17.61 13.80 31.23
N LEU A 715 -16.58 14.48 30.73
CA LEU A 715 -16.50 15.93 30.67
C LEU A 715 -16.49 16.35 29.20
N SER A 716 -17.26 17.36 28.80
CA SER A 716 -17.24 17.84 27.42
C SER A 716 -17.32 19.37 27.34
N ASP A 717 -16.90 19.90 26.19
CA ASP A 717 -17.20 21.27 25.75
C ASP A 717 -18.09 21.17 24.50
N PRO A 718 -19.40 20.93 24.64
CA PRO A 718 -20.26 20.57 23.52
C PRO A 718 -20.63 21.77 22.62
N ASP A 719 -20.53 22.99 23.15
CA ASP A 719 -20.85 24.22 22.44
C ASP A 719 -19.61 24.88 21.79
N GLY A 720 -18.41 24.36 22.09
CA GLY A 720 -17.14 24.85 21.55
C GLY A 720 -16.73 26.22 22.07
N ASP A 721 -17.24 26.63 23.23
CA ASP A 721 -16.97 27.95 23.82
C ASP A 721 -15.72 27.97 24.70
N GLY A 722 -15.07 26.81 24.85
CA GLY A 722 -13.89 26.61 25.67
C GLY A 722 -14.20 26.26 27.13
N SER A 723 -15.45 25.99 27.49
CA SER A 723 -15.85 25.57 28.85
C SER A 723 -15.94 24.06 28.97
N LEU A 724 -15.01 23.43 29.69
CA LEU A 724 -15.05 21.99 29.96
C LEU A 724 -15.99 21.71 31.14
N THR A 725 -17.11 21.04 30.89
CA THR A 725 -18.20 20.80 31.86
C THR A 725 -18.47 19.31 32.09
N ALA A 726 -18.98 18.94 33.26
CA ALA A 726 -19.40 17.57 33.52
C ALA A 726 -20.76 17.25 32.89
N ASP A 727 -20.85 16.22 32.06
CA ASP A 727 -22.09 15.86 31.33
C ASP A 727 -23.15 15.23 32.26
N GLY A 728 -22.69 14.59 33.33
CA GLY A 728 -23.49 13.94 34.36
C GLY A 728 -22.84 14.05 35.74
N ASP A 729 -23.52 13.54 36.76
CA ASP A 729 -22.95 13.51 38.12
C ASP A 729 -21.80 12.48 38.18
N ILE A 730 -20.58 12.94 38.49
CA ILE A 730 -19.39 12.09 38.58
C ILE A 730 -19.02 11.93 40.06
N THR A 731 -19.13 10.71 40.59
CA THR A 731 -18.87 10.43 42.01
C THR A 731 -17.68 9.49 42.16
N ALA A 732 -16.60 10.00 42.74
CA ALA A 732 -15.40 9.24 43.06
C ALA A 732 -14.65 9.86 44.24
N ASP A 733 -13.66 9.13 44.76
CA ASP A 733 -12.62 9.70 45.60
C ASP A 733 -11.46 10.15 44.70
N PHE A 734 -11.40 11.44 44.41
CA PHE A 734 -10.41 12.03 43.51
C PHE A 734 -9.02 12.17 44.16
N GLN A 735 -8.78 11.58 45.33
CA GLN A 735 -7.48 11.63 46.03
C GLN A 735 -6.97 13.04 46.42
N ASP A 736 -7.79 14.08 46.33
CA ASP A 736 -7.52 15.44 46.80
C ASP A 736 -7.57 15.62 48.33
N GLY A 737 -7.77 14.53 49.08
CA GLY A 737 -7.89 14.54 50.54
C GLY A 737 -9.28 14.94 51.07
N GLN A 738 -10.28 15.11 50.20
CA GLN A 738 -11.68 15.37 50.57
C GLN A 738 -12.54 14.10 50.67
N GLY A 739 -12.01 12.96 50.25
CA GLY A 739 -12.72 11.69 50.16
C GLY A 739 -13.74 11.67 49.02
N THR A 740 -14.63 10.67 49.01
CA THR A 740 -15.65 10.55 47.96
C THR A 740 -16.55 11.79 47.89
N ARG A 741 -16.53 12.46 46.74
CA ARG A 741 -17.36 13.63 46.43
C ARG A 741 -17.98 13.51 45.04
N THR A 742 -19.01 14.30 44.79
CA THR A 742 -19.72 14.33 43.50
C THR A 742 -19.47 15.67 42.81
N ILE A 743 -18.98 15.62 41.58
CA ILE A 743 -19.02 16.74 40.65
C ILE A 743 -20.39 16.71 40.00
N THR A 744 -21.23 17.72 40.27
CA THR A 744 -22.59 17.79 39.72
C THR A 744 -22.60 18.08 38.22
N ALA A 745 -23.57 17.52 37.51
CA ALA A 745 -23.78 17.81 36.09
C ALA A 745 -23.85 19.33 35.80
N GLY A 746 -23.21 19.76 34.72
CA GLY A 746 -23.10 21.17 34.30
C GLY A 746 -22.05 22.00 35.06
N THR A 747 -21.30 21.40 35.98
CA THR A 747 -20.19 22.10 36.65
C THR A 747 -19.02 22.27 35.69
N THR A 748 -18.55 23.50 35.48
CA THR A 748 -17.31 23.78 34.74
C THR A 748 -16.10 23.34 35.57
N VAL A 749 -15.36 22.36 35.07
CA VAL A 749 -14.20 21.78 35.76
C VAL A 749 -12.87 22.24 35.17
N GLY A 750 -12.91 22.90 33.99
CA GLY A 750 -11.73 23.39 33.30
C GLY A 750 -12.08 24.26 32.09
N THR A 751 -11.07 24.59 31.31
CA THR A 751 -11.20 25.32 30.05
C THR A 751 -10.40 24.64 28.94
N VAL A 752 -10.89 24.77 27.70
CA VAL A 752 -10.22 24.32 26.47
C VAL A 752 -9.84 25.56 25.66
N ALA A 753 -8.54 25.71 25.39
CA ALA A 753 -8.02 26.76 24.52
C ALA A 753 -7.77 26.15 23.13
N TYR A 754 -8.71 26.36 22.20
CA TYR A 754 -8.56 25.91 20.81
C TYR A 754 -7.56 26.78 20.05
N SER A 755 -6.67 26.14 19.30
CA SER A 755 -5.71 26.81 18.43
C SER A 755 -5.75 26.25 17.01
N VAL A 756 -5.61 27.13 16.02
CA VAL A 756 -5.64 26.81 14.58
C VAL A 756 -4.25 26.65 13.95
N GLU A 757 -3.22 27.20 14.60
CA GLU A 757 -1.82 27.26 14.14
C GLU A 757 -0.84 26.69 15.18
N GLY A 758 -1.34 26.26 16.33
CA GLY A 758 -0.54 25.69 17.41
C GLY A 758 -1.35 24.74 18.26
N THR A 759 -0.77 24.33 19.38
CA THR A 759 -1.34 23.27 20.19
C THR A 759 -2.55 23.75 20.99
N SER A 760 -3.66 23.02 20.91
CA SER A 760 -4.81 23.26 21.77
C SER A 760 -4.50 22.77 23.19
N THR A 761 -4.95 23.48 24.23
CA THR A 761 -4.58 23.17 25.62
C THR A 761 -5.82 23.00 26.49
N ILE A 762 -5.84 21.98 27.35
CA ILE A 762 -6.85 21.83 28.39
C ILE A 762 -6.26 22.23 29.74
N THR A 763 -6.98 23.06 30.49
CA THR A 763 -6.60 23.53 31.83
C THR A 763 -7.69 23.16 32.82
N PHE A 764 -7.32 22.46 33.90
CA PHE A 764 -8.27 22.06 34.96
C PHE A 764 -8.29 23.08 36.10
N ASN A 765 -9.48 23.42 36.56
CA ASN A 765 -9.69 24.32 37.70
C ASN A 765 -9.79 23.56 39.02
N GLN A 766 -10.01 22.25 38.97
CA GLN A 766 -10.16 21.38 40.13
C GLN A 766 -9.73 19.94 39.77
N ASP A 767 -9.57 19.11 40.79
CA ASP A 767 -9.25 17.70 40.62
C ASP A 767 -10.44 16.90 40.05
N VAL A 768 -10.19 16.09 39.03
CA VAL A 768 -11.17 15.22 38.36
C VAL A 768 -10.67 13.77 38.15
N ASN A 769 -9.49 13.42 38.67
CA ASN A 769 -8.89 12.11 38.43
C ASN A 769 -9.05 11.17 39.66
N PRO A 770 -9.64 9.97 39.50
CA PRO A 770 -9.89 9.04 40.62
C PRO A 770 -8.76 8.01 40.91
N GLY A 771 -7.59 8.10 40.27
CA GLY A 771 -6.54 7.06 40.33
C GLY A 771 -5.90 6.85 41.72
N GLU A 772 -5.49 5.62 42.05
CA GLU A 772 -4.98 5.25 43.38
C GLU A 772 -3.61 5.89 43.74
N THR A 773 -3.37 6.06 45.05
CA THR A 773 -2.04 6.41 45.57
C THR A 773 -1.09 5.22 45.47
N PRO A 774 0.21 5.41 45.12
CA PRO A 774 1.12 4.29 44.92
C PRO A 774 1.25 3.40 46.16
N SER A 775 1.45 2.10 45.94
CA SER A 775 1.99 1.20 46.97
C SER A 775 3.23 1.85 47.62
N PRO A 776 3.39 1.82 48.96
CA PRO A 776 4.48 2.51 49.68
C PRO A 776 5.91 2.09 49.29
N ASN A 777 6.07 1.15 48.34
CA ASN A 777 7.34 0.67 47.78
C ASN A 777 7.62 1.13 46.34
N ALA A 778 6.80 1.97 45.71
CA ALA A 778 7.06 2.50 44.37
C ALA A 778 8.15 3.59 44.39
N GLN A 779 9.02 3.62 43.38
CA GLN A 779 10.15 4.56 43.26
C GLN A 779 9.75 6.05 43.10
N ASN A 780 8.46 6.37 42.99
CA ASN A 780 7.94 7.74 42.96
C ASN A 780 6.61 7.81 43.78
N PRO A 781 6.55 8.56 44.90
CA PRO A 781 5.44 8.50 45.86
C PRO A 781 4.36 9.59 45.67
N LEU A 782 4.25 10.22 44.50
CA LEU A 782 3.21 11.21 44.23
C LEU A 782 1.89 10.54 43.76
N PRO A 783 0.71 11.02 44.20
CA PRO A 783 -0.59 10.55 43.70
C PRO A 783 -0.68 10.73 42.17
N GLY A 784 -1.13 9.70 41.45
CA GLY A 784 -1.30 9.74 39.98
C GLY A 784 -0.09 9.38 39.13
N ASP A 785 1.09 9.15 39.72
CA ASP A 785 2.32 8.81 38.98
C ASP A 785 2.53 7.29 38.78
N ALA A 786 1.62 6.44 39.29
CA ALA A 786 1.78 4.97 39.24
C ALA A 786 0.44 4.26 38.98
N GLY A 787 0.01 4.14 37.73
CA GLY A 787 -1.23 3.43 37.39
C GLY A 787 -1.57 3.38 35.92
N THR A 788 -2.71 2.75 35.62
CA THR A 788 -3.45 2.78 34.35
C THR A 788 -3.99 4.18 34.08
N ALA A 789 -4.05 4.62 32.82
CA ALA A 789 -4.60 5.94 32.48
C ALA A 789 -6.07 6.07 32.92
N ASN A 790 -6.37 7.07 33.74
CA ASN A 790 -7.72 7.30 34.28
C ASN A 790 -8.54 8.25 33.42
N LEU A 791 -7.90 9.19 32.72
CA LEU A 791 -8.56 10.05 31.78
C LEU A 791 -8.26 9.62 30.34
N TRP A 792 -9.30 9.65 29.53
CA TRP A 792 -9.24 9.35 28.09
C TRP A 792 -9.90 10.48 27.31
N ILE A 793 -9.20 11.09 26.37
CA ILE A 793 -9.74 12.16 25.52
C ILE A 793 -10.26 11.55 24.23
N SER A 794 -11.37 12.06 23.72
CA SER A 794 -11.85 11.89 22.35
C SER A 794 -12.18 13.28 21.80
N LEU A 795 -11.78 13.55 20.57
CA LEU A 795 -11.98 14.86 19.93
C LEU A 795 -12.03 14.71 18.41
N GLU A 796 -12.55 15.71 17.72
CA GLU A 796 -12.38 15.85 16.28
C GLU A 796 -11.20 16.79 15.98
N HIS A 797 -10.36 16.50 14.98
CA HIS A 797 -9.29 17.40 14.52
C HIS A 797 -9.12 17.43 13.00
N GLY A 798 -8.56 18.52 12.48
CA GLY A 798 -8.35 18.71 11.04
C GLY A 798 -6.99 18.24 10.51
N ASP A 799 -6.06 17.81 11.37
CA ASP A 799 -4.67 17.59 10.95
C ASP A 799 -4.53 16.46 9.94
N GLN A 800 -3.97 16.81 8.78
CA GLN A 800 -3.32 15.87 7.87
C GLN A 800 -1.90 16.36 7.61
N ASP A 801 -0.94 15.90 8.39
CA ASP A 801 0.45 16.25 8.13
C ASP A 801 1.02 15.15 7.25
N GLN A 802 1.73 15.48 6.16
CA GLN A 802 2.62 14.58 5.41
C GLN A 802 2.02 13.78 4.23
N ALA A 803 0.77 14.00 3.85
CA ALA A 803 0.14 13.25 2.75
C ALA A 803 0.65 13.67 1.36
N TYR A 804 0.84 12.71 0.43
CA TYR A 804 1.36 13.07 -0.89
C TYR A 804 0.83 12.21 -2.04
N ALA A 805 0.89 12.77 -3.24
CA ALA A 805 0.65 12.08 -4.50
C ALA A 805 1.87 12.20 -5.41
N MET A 806 2.47 11.09 -5.83
CA MET A 806 3.72 11.15 -6.58
C MET A 806 3.71 10.25 -7.81
N LEU A 807 4.26 10.77 -8.89
CA LEU A 807 4.78 10.00 -10.00
C LEU A 807 6.30 10.07 -9.98
N GLY A 808 6.94 8.93 -9.78
CA GLY A 808 8.39 8.79 -9.78
C GLY A 808 8.90 8.02 -8.57
N HIS A 809 10.19 8.21 -8.29
CA HIS A 809 10.93 7.38 -7.35
C HIS A 809 11.28 8.16 -6.10
N GLY A 810 11.23 7.47 -4.96
CA GLY A 810 11.44 8.07 -3.65
C GLY A 810 10.13 8.14 -2.87
N GLY A 811 9.85 9.27 -2.24
CA GLY A 811 8.75 9.42 -1.30
C GLY A 811 9.22 10.13 -0.04
N TRP A 812 8.83 9.62 1.12
CA TRP A 812 9.11 10.24 2.41
C TRP A 812 10.17 9.45 3.17
N ASP A 813 11.30 10.06 3.55
CA ASP A 813 12.39 9.36 4.27
C ASP A 813 12.81 8.04 3.57
N SER A 814 12.78 8.05 2.23
CA SER A 814 12.96 6.88 1.38
C SER A 814 14.38 6.79 0.84
N ASP A 815 15.38 7.09 1.67
CA ASP A 815 16.77 7.16 1.29
C ASP A 815 17.59 5.95 1.77
N ASN A 816 18.86 5.91 1.41
CA ASN A 816 19.77 4.85 1.85
C ASN A 816 20.27 5.19 3.28
N PRO A 817 20.13 4.30 4.29
CA PRO A 817 20.43 4.63 5.68
C PRO A 817 21.90 5.02 5.87
N ASN A 818 22.11 6.31 6.12
CA ASN A 818 23.28 6.88 6.79
C ASN A 818 24.66 6.54 6.17
N GLY A 819 24.74 6.25 4.87
CA GLY A 819 25.99 6.17 4.12
C GLY A 819 26.20 7.45 3.34
N GLY A 820 27.28 8.21 3.58
CA GLY A 820 27.57 9.49 2.92
C GLY A 820 27.92 9.40 1.42
N ASP A 821 27.36 8.43 0.69
CA ASP A 821 27.55 8.23 -0.74
C ASP A 821 26.40 8.91 -1.51
N LEU A 822 26.55 10.21 -1.77
CA LEU A 822 25.59 11.07 -2.48
C LEU A 822 25.45 10.73 -3.99
N ILE A 823 25.96 9.58 -4.45
CA ILE A 823 26.13 9.24 -5.87
C ILE A 823 24.99 8.37 -6.39
N ASN A 824 24.41 7.51 -5.56
CA ASN A 824 23.29 6.66 -5.91
C ASN A 824 22.05 7.06 -5.10
N GLY A 825 20.88 7.04 -5.73
CA GLY A 825 19.62 7.49 -5.15
C GLY A 825 18.47 7.00 -6.01
N ASN A 826 17.84 7.91 -6.77
CA ASN A 826 16.72 7.60 -7.63
C ASN A 826 17.07 7.82 -9.11
N LYS A 827 16.76 6.85 -9.99
CA LYS A 827 17.07 6.98 -11.41
C LYS A 827 16.02 6.35 -12.34
N GLY A 828 15.66 7.06 -13.41
CA GLY A 828 14.76 6.55 -14.44
C GLY A 828 14.18 7.66 -15.31
N ASN A 829 13.94 7.40 -16.59
CA ASN A 829 13.19 8.36 -17.40
C ASN A 829 11.71 8.33 -17.02
N VAL A 830 11.05 9.49 -17.03
CA VAL A 830 9.61 9.60 -16.81
C VAL A 830 8.95 10.18 -18.06
N SER A 831 8.04 9.45 -18.68
CA SER A 831 7.32 9.86 -19.90
C SER A 831 5.81 9.83 -19.69
N LEU A 832 5.12 10.97 -19.87
CA LEU A 832 3.68 11.11 -19.64
C LEU A 832 2.92 11.66 -20.84
N ALA A 833 1.87 10.98 -21.27
CA ALA A 833 1.02 11.40 -22.37
C ALA A 833 -0.47 11.37 -22.00
N ALA A 834 -1.14 12.52 -22.07
CA ALA A 834 -2.59 12.64 -22.04
C ALA A 834 -3.09 13.01 -23.45
N ARG A 835 -3.56 12.02 -24.22
CA ARG A 835 -3.77 12.15 -25.67
C ARG A 835 -4.89 13.12 -26.05
N SER A 836 -5.93 13.23 -25.22
CA SER A 836 -7.10 14.09 -25.48
C SER A 836 -7.60 14.88 -24.27
N GLY A 837 -6.93 14.81 -23.12
CA GLY A 837 -7.30 15.54 -21.91
C GLY A 837 -6.11 16.18 -21.20
N ASP A 838 -6.29 16.40 -19.91
CA ASP A 838 -5.44 17.25 -19.07
C ASP A 838 -4.45 16.42 -18.23
N ILE A 839 -3.43 17.09 -17.70
CA ILE A 839 -2.58 16.54 -16.63
C ILE A 839 -2.66 17.51 -15.44
N SER A 840 -3.05 17.01 -14.28
CA SER A 840 -3.25 17.82 -13.07
C SER A 840 -2.46 17.30 -11.88
N LEU A 841 -1.76 18.21 -11.19
CA LEU A 841 -1.09 17.98 -9.91
C LEU A 841 -1.69 18.90 -8.85
N ASN A 842 -2.23 18.31 -7.79
CA ASN A 842 -2.82 19.06 -6.68
C ASN A 842 -2.16 18.62 -5.38
N ALA A 843 -1.47 19.52 -4.67
CA ALA A 843 -0.68 19.15 -3.49
C ALA A 843 -1.50 18.67 -2.29
N GLY A 844 -2.80 18.97 -2.27
CA GLY A 844 -3.61 18.91 -1.06
C GLY A 844 -3.72 20.26 -0.35
N THR A 845 -4.41 20.33 0.78
CA THR A 845 -4.65 21.60 1.51
C THR A 845 -3.88 21.72 2.81
N GLU A 846 -3.04 20.73 3.13
CA GLU A 846 -2.53 20.50 4.47
C GLU A 846 -1.00 20.63 4.59
N ASP A 847 -0.46 20.54 5.82
CA ASP A 847 0.96 20.77 6.07
C ASP A 847 1.83 19.62 5.49
N ASP A 848 2.97 19.98 4.90
CA ASP A 848 3.89 19.06 4.21
C ASP A 848 3.26 18.23 3.06
N ALA A 849 2.07 18.60 2.59
CA ALA A 849 1.40 17.86 1.54
C ALA A 849 1.99 18.17 0.15
N PHE A 850 2.25 17.18 -0.70
CA PHE A 850 2.82 17.47 -2.02
C PHE A 850 2.27 16.62 -3.14
N ALA A 851 2.29 17.20 -4.35
CA ALA A 851 2.07 16.46 -5.58
C ALA A 851 3.24 16.65 -6.56
N MET A 852 3.85 15.56 -7.02
CA MET A 852 5.09 15.65 -7.79
C MET A 852 5.12 14.70 -8.99
N ILE A 853 5.70 15.17 -10.09
CA ILE A 853 6.25 14.34 -11.17
C ILE A 853 7.77 14.48 -11.18
N GLY A 854 8.49 13.42 -10.84
CA GLY A 854 9.96 13.44 -10.73
C GLY A 854 10.47 12.52 -9.64
N HIS A 855 11.75 12.60 -9.31
CA HIS A 855 12.34 11.74 -8.29
C HIS A 855 12.76 12.54 -7.06
N GLY A 856 12.76 11.90 -5.89
CA GLY A 856 13.04 12.51 -4.59
C GLY A 856 11.81 12.48 -3.70
N GLY A 857 11.44 13.61 -3.10
CA GLY A 857 10.26 13.72 -2.24
C GLY A 857 10.52 14.54 -0.99
N ARG A 858 10.49 13.94 0.20
CA ARG A 858 10.80 14.65 1.44
C ARG A 858 11.82 13.89 2.26
N SER A 859 12.86 14.59 2.70
CA SER A 859 13.96 14.02 3.47
C SER A 859 14.63 12.85 2.73
N THR A 860 14.72 12.92 1.41
CA THR A 860 15.35 11.88 0.59
C THR A 860 16.75 12.33 0.20
N THR A 861 17.79 11.66 0.70
CA THR A 861 19.17 11.95 0.29
C THR A 861 19.62 11.04 -0.86
N GLY A 862 20.53 11.54 -1.71
CA GLY A 862 21.07 10.82 -2.85
C GLY A 862 20.81 11.52 -4.19
N ALA A 863 21.58 11.16 -5.22
CA ALA A 863 21.44 11.78 -6.52
C ALA A 863 20.18 11.30 -7.26
N ASN A 864 19.54 12.23 -7.99
CA ASN A 864 18.30 12.01 -8.72
C ASN A 864 18.52 12.23 -10.21
N PHE A 865 18.28 11.20 -11.03
CA PHE A 865 18.65 11.19 -12.45
C PHE A 865 17.52 10.73 -13.38
N GLY A 866 17.32 11.40 -14.50
CA GLY A 866 16.43 10.91 -15.55
C GLY A 866 15.69 12.00 -16.31
N ASN A 867 15.43 11.80 -17.59
CA ASN A 867 14.68 12.80 -18.35
C ASN A 867 13.19 12.73 -17.99
N ILE A 868 12.55 13.88 -17.83
CA ILE A 868 11.11 13.99 -17.60
C ILE A 868 10.49 14.61 -18.84
N THR A 869 9.65 13.85 -19.55
CA THR A 869 8.93 14.32 -20.73
C THR A 869 7.43 14.19 -20.51
N ILE A 870 6.71 15.30 -20.57
CA ILE A 870 5.27 15.37 -20.30
C ILE A 870 4.58 16.05 -21.46
N ARG A 871 3.47 15.46 -21.91
CA ARG A 871 2.62 16.05 -22.93
C ARG A 871 1.14 15.83 -22.66
N ALA A 872 0.38 16.91 -22.65
CA ALA A 872 -1.08 16.88 -22.65
C ALA A 872 -1.61 17.50 -23.95
N ALA A 873 -2.67 16.93 -24.53
CA ALA A 873 -3.44 17.65 -25.53
C ALA A 873 -4.18 18.83 -24.88
N GLY A 874 -4.75 18.59 -23.70
CA GLY A 874 -5.42 19.60 -22.90
C GLY A 874 -4.45 20.43 -22.06
N HIS A 875 -4.91 20.84 -20.89
CA HIS A 875 -4.20 21.68 -19.94
C HIS A 875 -3.21 20.89 -19.08
N ILE A 876 -2.08 21.52 -18.71
CA ILE A 876 -1.21 21.06 -17.63
C ILE A 876 -1.35 22.03 -16.46
N GLY A 877 -1.91 21.56 -15.36
CA GLY A 877 -2.20 22.36 -14.17
C GLY A 877 -1.42 21.89 -12.94
N MET A 878 -0.84 22.84 -12.22
CA MET A 878 -0.17 22.62 -10.93
C MET A 878 -0.77 23.56 -9.89
N THR A 879 -1.40 22.99 -8.86
CA THR A 879 -2.04 23.75 -7.77
C THR A 879 -1.43 23.36 -6.43
N SER A 880 -0.67 24.28 -5.85
CA SER A 880 -0.10 24.12 -4.51
C SER A 880 -1.12 24.39 -3.41
N GLY A 881 -0.88 23.78 -2.26
CA GLY A 881 -1.83 23.77 -1.16
C GLY A 881 -1.85 25.04 -0.32
N ASN A 882 -2.76 25.12 0.64
CA ASN A 882 -2.97 26.32 1.45
C ASN A 882 -2.20 26.32 2.78
N ARG A 883 -1.38 25.32 3.08
CA ARG A 883 -0.67 25.17 4.36
C ARG A 883 0.83 24.99 4.19
N ASN A 884 1.58 24.95 5.29
CA ASN A 884 3.03 25.07 5.20
C ASN A 884 3.62 23.93 4.38
N ARG A 885 4.50 24.24 3.45
CA ARG A 885 5.19 23.27 2.58
C ARG A 885 4.25 22.44 1.71
N ALA A 886 3.05 22.96 1.43
CA ALA A 886 2.11 22.33 0.54
C ALA A 886 2.42 22.67 -0.92
N VAL A 887 3.01 21.76 -1.70
CA VAL A 887 3.76 22.10 -2.93
C VAL A 887 3.48 21.19 -4.12
N THR A 888 3.68 21.73 -5.32
CA THR A 888 3.61 20.98 -6.58
C THR A 888 4.90 21.08 -7.38
N PHE A 889 5.39 19.97 -7.94
CA PHE A 889 6.63 19.95 -8.71
C PHE A 889 6.57 19.10 -9.98
N ILE A 890 7.28 19.56 -11.00
CA ILE A 890 7.74 18.74 -12.11
C ILE A 890 9.25 18.87 -12.19
N GLY A 891 9.98 17.82 -11.83
CA GLY A 891 11.43 17.83 -11.71
C GLY A 891 11.91 16.98 -10.55
N HIS A 892 13.20 16.64 -10.55
CA HIS A 892 13.80 15.98 -9.39
C HIS A 892 14.04 16.92 -8.20
N GLY A 893 14.06 16.36 -7.01
CA GLY A 893 14.20 17.09 -5.75
C GLY A 893 12.97 16.84 -4.89
N GLY A 894 12.46 17.87 -4.22
CA GLY A 894 11.41 17.60 -3.26
C GLY A 894 10.90 18.76 -2.43
N ALA A 895 9.89 18.46 -1.62
CA ALA A 895 9.24 19.44 -0.76
C ALA A 895 10.15 19.93 0.37
N TRP A 896 11.10 19.10 0.83
CA TRP A 896 12.05 19.42 1.91
C TRP A 896 13.26 18.47 1.88
N ASP A 897 14.48 18.99 2.03
CA ASP A 897 15.71 18.23 2.39
C ASP A 897 15.97 17.05 1.44
N SER A 898 15.75 17.28 0.14
CA SER A 898 16.11 16.33 -0.91
C SER A 898 17.51 16.65 -1.44
N ASP A 899 18.53 16.22 -0.70
CA ASP A 899 19.93 16.54 -0.96
C ASP A 899 20.58 15.57 -1.96
N GLY A 900 21.35 16.12 -2.90
CA GLY A 900 22.06 15.34 -3.91
C GLY A 900 22.12 16.05 -5.25
N ASN A 901 22.94 15.53 -6.17
CA ASN A 901 22.98 16.07 -7.52
C ASN A 901 21.71 15.67 -8.28
N HIS A 902 21.07 16.63 -8.96
CA HIS A 902 19.87 16.39 -9.75
C HIS A 902 20.18 16.61 -11.23
N SER A 903 19.91 15.63 -12.08
CA SER A 903 20.20 15.77 -13.51
C SER A 903 19.20 15.08 -14.43
N GLY A 904 18.70 15.82 -15.41
CA GLY A 904 17.79 15.32 -16.43
C GLY A 904 17.13 16.45 -17.20
N ASP A 905 16.90 16.26 -18.49
CA ASP A 905 16.12 17.22 -19.27
C ASP A 905 14.65 17.16 -18.83
N ILE A 906 14.02 18.32 -18.62
CA ILE A 906 12.60 18.44 -18.28
C ILE A 906 11.87 19.11 -19.45
N LEU A 907 11.04 18.35 -20.14
CA LEU A 907 10.30 18.78 -21.32
C LEU A 907 8.79 18.66 -21.03
N VAL A 908 8.09 19.80 -20.99
CA VAL A 908 6.65 19.86 -20.69
C VAL A 908 5.92 20.55 -21.83
N SER A 909 4.85 19.94 -22.32
CA SER A 909 4.07 20.53 -23.40
C SER A 909 2.55 20.35 -23.29
N ALA A 910 1.79 21.37 -23.67
CA ALA A 910 0.33 21.37 -23.62
C ALA A 910 -0.30 21.90 -24.92
N GLY A 911 -1.27 21.21 -25.49
CA GLY A 911 -2.02 21.70 -26.66
C GLY A 911 -1.70 21.06 -28.01
N SER A 912 -2.27 21.68 -29.04
CA SER A 912 -2.23 21.19 -30.42
C SER A 912 -0.87 21.36 -31.11
N GLY A 913 -0.60 20.44 -32.05
CA GLY A 913 0.41 20.61 -33.10
C GLY A 913 1.82 20.25 -32.68
N GLN A 914 2.77 20.42 -33.61
CA GLN A 914 4.19 20.26 -33.34
C GLN A 914 4.69 21.47 -32.57
N LEU A 915 4.58 21.40 -31.25
CA LEU A 915 5.16 22.37 -30.33
C LEU A 915 6.70 22.32 -30.42
N PHE A 916 7.34 23.48 -30.42
CA PHE A 916 8.78 23.61 -30.66
C PHE A 916 9.56 23.83 -29.36
N THR A 917 10.77 23.26 -29.31
CA THR A 917 11.89 23.66 -28.45
C THR A 917 13.18 23.30 -29.19
N SER A 918 14.29 24.03 -29.04
CA SER A 918 15.60 23.57 -29.54
C SER A 918 16.45 22.85 -28.49
N LEU A 919 15.87 22.47 -27.35
CA LEU A 919 16.58 21.88 -26.20
C LEU A 919 16.74 20.37 -26.25
N SER A 920 16.00 19.66 -27.11
CA SER A 920 16.08 18.20 -27.08
C SER A 920 17.36 17.68 -27.75
N ALA A 921 18.13 16.91 -26.99
CA ALA A 921 19.25 16.12 -27.51
C ALA A 921 18.81 14.84 -28.25
N SER A 922 17.55 14.40 -28.08
CA SER A 922 16.98 13.28 -28.85
C SER A 922 16.48 13.75 -30.21
N LYS A 923 17.40 13.76 -31.18
CA LYS A 923 17.11 14.09 -32.59
C LYS A 923 16.94 12.80 -33.40
N MET A 924 16.11 12.85 -34.46
CA MET A 924 16.43 12.44 -35.85
C MET A 924 15.34 11.60 -36.58
N ALA A 925 14.12 12.10 -36.76
CA ALA A 925 13.35 11.94 -38.02
C ALA A 925 11.96 12.58 -37.89
N THR A 926 11.65 13.61 -38.70
CA THR A 926 10.28 14.01 -39.09
C THR A 926 9.12 13.70 -38.12
N GLY A 927 9.19 14.19 -36.88
CA GLY A 927 8.21 14.04 -35.80
C GLY A 927 8.51 15.13 -34.77
N GLY A 928 7.50 15.72 -34.14
CA GLY A 928 7.67 16.89 -33.27
C GLY A 928 8.47 16.57 -32.00
N TRP A 929 9.18 17.56 -31.45
CA TRP A 929 10.11 17.47 -30.31
C TRP A 929 9.51 16.99 -28.97
N TYR A 930 8.21 16.68 -28.97
CA TYR A 930 7.41 16.27 -27.81
C TYR A 930 6.42 15.15 -28.16
N ASN A 931 6.41 14.61 -29.38
CA ASN A 931 5.44 13.58 -29.78
C ASN A 931 6.00 12.17 -29.65
N ASP A 932 7.31 12.01 -29.63
CA ASP A 932 7.99 10.73 -29.44
C ASP A 932 8.14 10.50 -27.92
N LEU A 933 7.17 9.84 -27.29
CA LEU A 933 7.11 9.61 -25.84
C LEU A 933 7.04 8.13 -25.54
N GLY A 934 7.93 7.65 -24.65
CA GLY A 934 7.92 6.27 -24.14
C GLY A 934 8.05 5.20 -25.22
N ASP A 935 8.38 3.99 -24.82
CA ASP A 935 8.31 2.79 -25.68
C ASP A 935 7.13 1.96 -25.16
N PHE A 936 5.90 2.43 -25.43
CA PHE A 936 4.68 1.85 -24.87
C PHE A 936 4.37 0.49 -25.51
N ASP A 937 4.82 0.24 -26.74
CA ASP A 937 4.68 -1.04 -27.42
C ASP A 937 5.85 -2.04 -27.18
N GLY A 938 6.95 -1.57 -26.59
CA GLY A 938 8.08 -2.38 -26.15
C GLY A 938 9.00 -2.87 -27.27
N ILE A 939 8.99 -2.23 -28.44
CA ILE A 939 9.82 -2.65 -29.59
C ILE A 939 11.21 -1.99 -29.62
N GLY A 940 11.57 -1.23 -28.58
CA GLY A 940 12.89 -0.62 -28.38
C GLY A 940 13.03 0.77 -29.01
N GLY A 941 11.93 1.48 -29.25
CA GLY A 941 11.91 2.82 -29.82
C GLY A 941 10.78 3.67 -29.25
N ALA A 942 10.94 4.99 -29.22
CA ALA A 942 9.90 5.86 -28.72
C ALA A 942 8.68 5.91 -29.68
N ASP A 943 7.48 5.91 -29.14
CA ASP A 943 6.22 5.96 -29.89
C ASP A 943 5.84 7.38 -30.28
N GLU A 944 5.50 7.60 -31.55
CA GLU A 944 4.93 8.88 -32.01
C GLU A 944 3.43 8.96 -31.70
N ILE A 945 3.07 9.74 -30.69
CA ILE A 945 1.68 9.92 -30.27
C ILE A 945 1.03 11.11 -31.00
N GLN A 946 -0.16 10.87 -31.55
CA GLN A 946 -1.00 11.91 -32.18
C GLN A 946 -1.99 12.51 -31.17
N PHE A 947 -1.73 13.73 -30.73
CA PHE A 947 -2.55 14.44 -29.74
C PHE A 947 -3.78 15.13 -30.35
N ALA A 948 -4.87 15.18 -29.59
CA ALA A 948 -6.09 15.89 -29.99
C ALA A 948 -5.85 17.40 -30.17
N PRO A 949 -6.54 18.06 -31.12
CA PRO A 949 -6.33 19.46 -31.42
C PRO A 949 -7.05 20.37 -30.40
N LEU A 950 -6.52 20.47 -29.18
CA LEU A 950 -7.03 21.34 -28.12
C LEU A 950 -6.16 22.58 -27.87
N ASN A 951 -6.74 23.61 -27.26
CA ASN A 951 -6.07 24.84 -26.86
C ASN A 951 -5.44 24.71 -25.45
N GLY A 952 -4.62 23.68 -25.26
CA GLY A 952 -4.00 23.37 -23.98
C GLY A 952 -3.05 24.46 -23.50
N GLY A 953 -3.22 24.90 -22.25
CA GLY A 953 -2.34 25.85 -21.54
C GLY A 953 -1.43 25.17 -20.51
N VAL A 954 -0.51 25.91 -19.90
CA VAL A 954 0.24 25.48 -18.71
C VAL A 954 0.02 26.48 -17.57
N THR A 955 -0.37 26.04 -16.38
CA THR A 955 -0.65 26.94 -15.24
C THR A 955 -0.07 26.43 -13.93
N PHE A 956 0.50 27.37 -13.17
CA PHE A 956 1.15 27.17 -11.90
C PHE A 956 0.50 28.12 -10.91
N THR A 957 -0.01 27.59 -9.80
CA THR A 957 -0.63 28.38 -8.75
C THR A 957 0.04 28.08 -7.42
N GLY A 958 0.73 29.08 -6.87
CA GLY A 958 1.22 29.05 -5.50
C GLY A 958 0.07 29.11 -4.49
N GLY A 959 0.30 28.62 -3.28
CA GLY A 959 -0.73 28.47 -2.26
C GLY A 959 -1.20 29.77 -1.60
N ASN A 960 -2.42 29.73 -1.06
CA ASN A 960 -3.10 30.93 -0.52
C ASN A 960 -3.09 31.09 1.00
N GLY A 961 -2.47 30.19 1.78
CA GLY A 961 -2.50 30.28 3.26
C GLY A 961 -1.16 30.10 3.99
N GLY A 962 -0.33 29.14 3.58
CA GLY A 962 0.84 28.69 4.35
C GLY A 962 2.18 29.18 3.82
N ASP A 963 3.21 28.95 4.62
CA ASP A 963 4.60 29.25 4.31
C ASP A 963 5.20 28.19 3.38
N TYR A 964 5.98 28.60 2.38
CA TYR A 964 6.56 27.71 1.36
C TYR A 964 5.49 26.89 0.59
N THR A 965 4.53 27.56 -0.04
CA THR A 965 3.49 26.92 -0.86
C THR A 965 3.75 27.13 -2.35
N ALA A 966 4.81 26.52 -2.85
CA ALA A 966 5.37 26.82 -4.17
C ALA A 966 4.94 25.81 -5.26
N ALA A 967 4.93 26.26 -6.52
CA ALA A 967 4.76 25.42 -7.71
C ALA A 967 5.94 25.62 -8.69
N GLN A 968 6.61 24.54 -9.11
CA GLN A 968 7.83 24.67 -9.91
C GLN A 968 8.02 23.58 -10.97
N ILE A 969 8.44 24.00 -12.16
CA ILE A 969 9.04 23.10 -13.18
C ILE A 969 10.56 23.32 -13.16
N GLY A 970 11.29 22.31 -12.75
CA GLY A 970 12.75 22.35 -12.59
C GLY A 970 13.22 21.56 -11.38
N HIS A 971 14.50 21.21 -11.36
CA HIS A 971 15.12 20.57 -10.19
C HIS A 971 15.23 21.49 -8.96
N GLY A 972 15.06 20.90 -7.77
CA GLY A 972 15.30 21.56 -6.48
C GLY A 972 14.10 21.51 -5.53
N GLY A 973 13.86 22.59 -4.79
CA GLY A 973 12.81 22.68 -3.78
C GLY A 973 13.21 23.46 -2.53
N TYR A 974 12.61 23.11 -1.38
CA TYR A 974 12.93 23.73 -0.08
C TYR A 974 14.15 23.05 0.48
N THR A 975 15.16 23.85 0.82
CA THR A 975 16.38 23.40 1.52
C THR A 975 17.10 22.24 0.86
N THR A 976 16.88 22.01 -0.43
CA THR A 976 17.62 21.03 -1.23
C THR A 976 19.03 21.55 -1.52
N SER A 977 20.04 20.70 -1.40
CA SER A 977 21.42 21.00 -1.78
C SER A 977 21.94 20.08 -2.88
N GLY A 978 22.92 20.55 -3.66
CA GLY A 978 23.56 19.79 -4.74
C GLY A 978 23.68 20.57 -6.05
N ASP A 979 24.37 19.98 -7.03
CA ASP A 979 24.46 20.56 -8.38
C ASP A 979 23.26 20.10 -9.23
N PHE A 980 22.58 21.06 -9.88
CA PHE A 980 21.40 20.79 -10.70
C PHE A 980 21.70 21.07 -12.18
N THR A 981 21.46 20.07 -13.03
CA THR A 981 21.78 20.15 -14.45
C THR A 981 20.67 19.58 -15.34
N GLY A 982 20.47 20.15 -16.53
CA GLY A 982 19.48 19.64 -17.49
C GLY A 982 18.68 20.76 -18.13
N ASN A 983 18.29 20.60 -19.38
CA ASN A 983 17.55 21.64 -20.08
C ASN A 983 16.07 21.62 -19.65
N ILE A 984 15.44 22.79 -19.59
CA ILE A 984 14.01 22.92 -19.23
C ILE A 984 13.25 23.53 -20.41
N GLY A 985 12.39 22.75 -21.05
CA GLY A 985 11.57 23.18 -22.17
C GLY A 985 10.08 23.13 -21.86
N VAL A 986 9.43 24.28 -21.72
CA VAL A 986 7.97 24.41 -21.54
C VAL A 986 7.36 24.99 -22.81
N SER A 987 6.45 24.26 -23.44
CA SER A 987 5.77 24.72 -24.65
C SER A 987 4.25 24.59 -24.54
N SER A 988 3.50 25.55 -25.05
CA SER A 988 2.05 25.52 -25.00
C SER A 988 1.44 26.08 -26.28
N TYR A 989 0.35 25.47 -26.74
CA TYR A 989 -0.47 26.07 -27.80
C TYR A 989 -1.24 27.29 -27.26
N GLY A 990 -1.81 27.16 -26.06
CA GLY A 990 -2.52 28.18 -25.32
C GLY A 990 -1.63 29.01 -24.40
N ASP A 991 -2.22 29.55 -23.33
CA ASP A 991 -1.53 30.44 -22.38
C ASP A 991 -0.57 29.68 -21.46
N ILE A 992 0.51 30.35 -21.05
CA ILE A 992 1.38 29.93 -19.94
C ILE A 992 1.21 30.94 -18.79
N GLN A 993 0.91 30.45 -17.59
CA GLN A 993 0.64 31.31 -16.43
C GLN A 993 1.41 30.83 -15.19
N LEU A 994 2.21 31.73 -14.62
CA LEU A 994 2.89 31.55 -13.35
C LEU A 994 2.29 32.54 -12.36
N VAL A 995 1.54 32.05 -11.38
CA VAL A 995 0.84 32.88 -10.38
C VAL A 995 1.28 32.49 -8.98
N ALA A 996 2.15 33.30 -8.39
CA ALA A 996 2.60 33.15 -7.02
C ALA A 996 1.50 33.52 -6.01
N GLY A 997 1.53 32.83 -4.87
CA GLY A 997 0.55 32.96 -3.80
C GLY A 997 0.83 34.16 -2.88
N PRO A 998 -0.17 34.65 -2.13
CA PRO A 998 -0.07 35.86 -1.31
C PRO A 998 0.82 35.77 -0.07
N ASN A 999 1.25 34.58 0.37
CA ASN A 999 1.98 34.37 1.64
C ASN A 999 3.48 34.15 1.44
N THR A 1000 4.21 34.00 2.55
CA THR A 1000 5.66 33.83 2.55
C THR A 1000 6.08 32.60 1.74
N ARG A 1001 7.06 32.77 0.86
CA ARG A 1001 7.68 31.72 0.02
C ARG A 1001 6.69 30.95 -0.87
N ALA A 1002 5.52 31.52 -1.14
CA ALA A 1002 4.53 30.96 -2.05
C ALA A 1002 4.87 31.29 -3.52
N TYR A 1003 6.05 30.87 -4.00
CA TYR A 1003 6.56 31.25 -5.32
C TYR A 1003 6.07 30.36 -6.46
N THR A 1004 6.26 30.82 -7.70
CA THR A 1004 6.12 29.97 -8.90
C THR A 1004 7.35 30.09 -9.78
N GLN A 1005 7.88 28.98 -10.29
CA GLN A 1005 9.14 28.99 -11.04
C GLN A 1005 9.18 28.03 -12.24
N ILE A 1006 9.77 28.48 -13.35
CA ILE A 1006 10.34 27.61 -14.39
C ILE A 1006 11.87 27.78 -14.33
N GLY A 1007 12.57 26.76 -13.85
CA GLY A 1007 14.02 26.81 -13.60
C GLY A 1007 14.47 25.92 -12.44
N HIS A 1008 15.73 25.49 -12.47
CA HIS A 1008 16.39 24.91 -11.30
C HIS A 1008 16.52 25.90 -10.14
N GLY A 1009 16.42 25.40 -8.91
CA GLY A 1009 16.54 26.20 -7.69
C GLY A 1009 15.36 26.01 -6.75
N GLY A 1010 14.95 27.09 -6.10
CA GLY A 1010 14.01 27.07 -4.98
C GLY A 1010 14.60 27.78 -3.76
N HIS A 1011 13.93 27.75 -2.61
CA HIS A 1011 14.42 28.42 -1.40
C HIS A 1011 15.50 27.59 -0.70
N ASN A 1012 16.73 28.11 -0.62
CA ASN A 1012 17.91 27.31 -0.29
C ASN A 1012 18.67 27.77 0.96
N GLN A 1013 19.38 26.85 1.62
CA GLN A 1013 20.29 27.15 2.75
C GLN A 1013 21.78 26.97 2.40
N ASP A 1014 22.12 26.24 1.33
CA ASP A 1014 23.51 25.99 0.94
C ASP A 1014 24.06 27.10 0.02
N THR A 1015 25.33 27.41 0.24
CA THR A 1015 26.05 28.55 -0.32
C THR A 1015 26.89 28.22 -1.57
N LEU A 1016 26.91 26.99 -2.11
CA LEU A 1016 27.81 26.59 -3.23
C LEU A 1016 27.16 25.82 -4.41
N MET A 1017 25.84 25.87 -4.59
CA MET A 1017 25.15 25.13 -5.66
C MET A 1017 25.39 25.66 -7.08
N ASN A 1018 25.73 24.77 -8.02
CA ASN A 1018 25.79 25.08 -9.45
C ASN A 1018 24.51 24.65 -10.17
N LEU A 1019 23.89 25.59 -10.87
CA LEU A 1019 22.66 25.42 -11.65
C LEU A 1019 22.99 25.63 -13.12
N SER A 1020 22.77 24.62 -13.96
CA SER A 1020 23.11 24.69 -15.39
C SER A 1020 22.09 24.02 -16.30
N GLY A 1021 21.59 24.74 -17.29
CA GLY A 1021 20.68 24.19 -18.29
C GLY A 1021 20.03 25.29 -19.09
N ASP A 1022 19.80 25.06 -20.39
CA ASP A 1022 19.08 26.04 -21.18
C ASP A 1022 17.57 25.97 -20.85
N ILE A 1023 16.89 27.11 -20.82
CA ILE A 1023 15.46 27.21 -20.52
C ILE A 1023 14.71 27.81 -21.71
N HIS A 1024 13.74 27.08 -22.25
CA HIS A 1024 12.82 27.56 -23.29
C HIS A 1024 11.39 27.58 -22.77
N VAL A 1025 10.70 28.71 -22.92
CA VAL A 1025 9.29 28.89 -22.57
C VAL A 1025 8.56 29.48 -23.76
N ILE A 1026 7.73 28.69 -24.44
CA ILE A 1026 7.09 29.08 -25.69
C ILE A 1026 5.58 28.91 -25.59
N SER A 1027 4.83 30.00 -25.63
CA SER A 1027 3.40 30.02 -25.89
C SER A 1027 3.17 30.37 -27.36
N GLU A 1028 2.67 29.42 -28.15
CA GLU A 1028 2.54 29.57 -29.60
C GLU A 1028 1.48 30.59 -30.00
N ASN A 1029 0.26 30.47 -29.45
CA ASN A 1029 -0.84 31.39 -29.73
C ASN A 1029 -1.39 32.10 -28.49
N GLY A 1030 -0.98 31.68 -27.29
CA GLY A 1030 -1.40 32.28 -26.04
C GLY A 1030 -0.47 33.39 -25.54
N ASN A 1031 -0.83 33.91 -24.38
CA ASN A 1031 -0.06 34.88 -23.62
C ASN A 1031 0.79 34.18 -22.55
N LEU A 1032 1.83 34.88 -22.10
CA LEU A 1032 2.60 34.51 -20.92
C LEU A 1032 2.31 35.49 -19.79
N LEU A 1033 1.82 34.99 -18.66
CA LEU A 1033 1.67 35.74 -17.42
C LEU A 1033 2.70 35.25 -16.40
N VAL A 1034 3.50 36.17 -15.85
CA VAL A 1034 4.37 35.94 -14.70
C VAL A 1034 3.93 36.92 -13.62
N GLN A 1035 3.30 36.42 -12.55
CA GLN A 1035 2.68 37.24 -11.52
C GLN A 1035 3.21 36.88 -10.14
N ALA A 1036 3.80 37.86 -9.46
CA ALA A 1036 4.28 37.72 -8.09
C ALA A 1036 3.13 37.71 -7.06
N GLY A 1037 3.44 37.17 -5.89
CA GLY A 1037 2.59 37.21 -4.69
C GLY A 1037 2.89 38.41 -3.80
N THR A 1038 2.16 38.57 -2.70
CA THR A 1038 2.33 39.70 -1.75
C THR A 1038 3.23 39.40 -0.55
N GLY A 1039 3.54 38.13 -0.29
CA GLY A 1039 4.27 37.67 0.89
C GLY A 1039 5.77 37.90 0.78
N PHE A 1040 6.55 37.51 1.78
CA PHE A 1040 8.02 37.53 1.70
C PHE A 1040 8.50 36.43 0.74
N GLU A 1041 9.43 36.71 -0.19
CA GLU A 1041 9.95 35.73 -1.18
C GLU A 1041 8.87 35.02 -2.04
N SER A 1042 7.67 35.59 -2.19
CA SER A 1042 6.61 35.08 -3.06
C SER A 1042 6.80 35.55 -4.51
N TYR A 1043 7.92 35.17 -5.12
CA TYR A 1043 8.29 35.60 -6.47
C TYR A 1043 7.65 34.73 -7.56
N ALA A 1044 7.63 35.24 -8.79
CA ALA A 1044 7.36 34.45 -9.99
C ALA A 1044 8.52 34.60 -10.98
N LEU A 1045 9.09 33.47 -11.42
CA LEU A 1045 10.38 33.46 -12.10
C LEU A 1045 10.44 32.48 -13.28
N ILE A 1046 11.01 32.92 -14.39
CA ILE A 1046 11.54 32.06 -15.44
C ILE A 1046 13.07 32.22 -15.44
N GLY A 1047 13.78 31.24 -14.92
CA GLY A 1047 15.22 31.29 -14.70
C GLY A 1047 15.66 30.45 -13.50
N HIS A 1048 16.92 30.01 -13.53
CA HIS A 1048 17.59 29.42 -12.37
C HIS A 1048 17.77 30.40 -11.20
N GLY A 1049 17.71 29.87 -9.97
CA GLY A 1049 18.02 30.60 -8.74
C GLY A 1049 16.80 30.80 -7.83
N ASP A 1050 16.89 31.80 -6.96
CA ASP A 1050 15.85 32.22 -6.02
C ASP A 1050 15.87 33.75 -5.80
N ASP A 1051 15.04 34.23 -4.88
CA ASP A 1051 14.92 35.64 -4.44
C ASP A 1051 15.10 35.73 -2.92
N GLN A 1052 16.31 35.53 -2.40
CA GLN A 1052 16.57 35.64 -0.95
C GLN A 1052 16.79 37.10 -0.52
N ASP A 1053 15.71 37.79 -0.19
CA ASP A 1053 15.71 39.09 0.49
C ASP A 1053 16.55 39.00 1.79
N ASN A 1054 17.81 39.46 1.78
CA ASN A 1054 18.75 39.65 2.91
C ASN A 1054 19.93 38.65 3.08
N ASN A 1055 20.24 37.75 2.14
CA ASN A 1055 21.40 36.86 2.33
C ASN A 1055 22.38 36.77 1.15
N THR A 1056 23.28 37.75 1.04
CA THR A 1056 24.39 37.75 0.07
C THR A 1056 25.43 36.62 0.30
N LEU A 1057 25.36 35.86 1.40
CA LEU A 1057 26.27 34.73 1.64
C LEU A 1057 25.80 33.42 0.98
N ASN A 1058 24.51 33.31 0.64
CA ASN A 1058 23.90 32.12 0.02
C ASN A 1058 24.01 32.07 -1.51
N ALA A 1059 24.54 33.13 -2.13
CA ALA A 1059 24.67 33.30 -3.58
C ALA A 1059 26.05 32.89 -4.14
N ARG A 1060 26.64 31.75 -3.75
CA ARG A 1060 27.87 31.22 -4.40
C ARG A 1060 27.55 29.96 -5.21
N GLY A 1061 28.36 29.66 -6.23
CA GLY A 1061 28.08 28.68 -7.29
C GLY A 1061 27.61 29.32 -8.62
N THR A 1062 27.56 28.59 -9.72
CA THR A 1062 27.24 29.14 -11.06
C THR A 1062 25.75 29.04 -11.40
N ARG A 1063 25.18 30.01 -12.13
CA ARG A 1063 23.83 29.95 -12.73
C ARG A 1063 24.01 30.16 -14.23
N GLN A 1064 23.85 29.11 -15.04
CA GLN A 1064 24.23 29.12 -16.45
C GLN A 1064 23.14 28.50 -17.32
N GLY A 1065 22.89 29.07 -18.50
CA GLY A 1065 21.88 28.58 -19.44
C GLY A 1065 21.43 29.66 -20.42
N ASN A 1066 21.19 29.28 -21.67
CA ASN A 1066 20.46 30.15 -22.60
C ASN A 1066 19.00 30.28 -22.13
N LEU A 1067 18.41 31.46 -22.32
CA LEU A 1067 16.99 31.68 -22.01
C LEU A 1067 16.24 32.11 -23.27
N GLN A 1068 15.25 31.33 -23.70
CA GLN A 1068 14.37 31.68 -24.82
C GLN A 1068 12.92 31.74 -24.33
N VAL A 1069 12.28 32.90 -24.41
CA VAL A 1069 10.90 33.10 -24.00
C VAL A 1069 10.10 33.76 -25.11
N ILE A 1070 9.06 33.08 -25.60
CA ILE A 1070 8.24 33.55 -26.72
C ILE A 1070 6.77 33.42 -26.36
N ALA A 1071 5.99 34.48 -26.52
CA ALA A 1071 4.53 34.45 -26.34
C ALA A 1071 3.83 35.48 -27.23
N ASN A 1072 2.50 35.42 -27.35
CA ASN A 1072 1.76 36.48 -28.01
C ASN A 1072 1.90 37.81 -27.24
N HIS A 1073 1.53 37.85 -25.96
CA HIS A 1073 1.80 38.98 -25.08
C HIS A 1073 2.51 38.46 -23.82
N ILE A 1074 3.53 39.17 -23.34
CA ILE A 1074 4.22 38.84 -22.09
C ILE A 1074 3.85 39.86 -21.02
N THR A 1075 3.30 39.40 -19.90
CA THR A 1075 2.96 40.25 -18.75
C THR A 1075 3.83 39.86 -17.56
N LEU A 1076 4.61 40.82 -17.06
CA LEU A 1076 5.33 40.71 -15.79
C LEU A 1076 4.59 41.57 -14.75
N ASP A 1077 3.83 40.96 -13.84
CA ASP A 1077 3.08 41.66 -12.79
C ASP A 1077 3.71 41.45 -11.41
N ARG A 1078 4.39 42.48 -10.93
CA ARG A 1078 4.98 42.50 -9.58
C ARG A 1078 3.92 42.80 -8.53
N ARG A 1079 4.27 42.61 -7.25
CA ARG A 1079 3.43 43.03 -6.11
C ARG A 1079 4.31 43.70 -5.06
N GLY A 1080 4.33 45.03 -5.07
CA GLY A 1080 5.22 45.81 -4.22
C GLY A 1080 6.68 45.53 -4.57
N ASN A 1081 7.46 45.06 -3.59
CA ASN A 1081 8.86 44.66 -3.78
C ASN A 1081 9.02 43.24 -4.35
N ARG A 1082 7.95 42.42 -4.44
CA ARG A 1082 8.05 41.05 -4.96
C ARG A 1082 8.25 40.97 -6.46
N ILE A 1083 9.02 39.97 -6.86
CA ILE A 1083 9.57 39.85 -8.21
C ILE A 1083 8.64 39.06 -9.13
N ALA A 1084 8.42 39.59 -10.33
CA ALA A 1084 7.96 38.85 -11.50
C ALA A 1084 9.03 39.03 -12.60
N TRP A 1085 9.73 37.97 -12.98
CA TRP A 1085 10.98 38.08 -13.74
C TRP A 1085 11.28 36.97 -14.75
N ILE A 1086 12.05 37.33 -15.77
CA ILE A 1086 12.63 36.44 -16.78
C ILE A 1086 14.16 36.66 -16.79
N GLY A 1087 14.92 35.67 -16.33
CA GLY A 1087 16.38 35.67 -16.22
C GLY A 1087 16.86 34.94 -14.96
N HIS A 1088 18.11 34.52 -14.92
CA HIS A 1088 18.70 33.91 -13.72
C HIS A 1088 18.77 34.93 -12.57
N THR A 1089 18.34 34.56 -11.36
CA THR A 1089 18.23 35.46 -10.20
C THR A 1089 19.27 35.19 -9.10
N PHE A 1090 19.61 36.24 -8.34
CA PHE A 1090 20.55 36.17 -7.21
C PHE A 1090 20.14 37.02 -6.00
N ASP A 1091 19.64 38.25 -6.21
CA ASP A 1091 19.07 39.18 -5.22
C ASP A 1091 18.60 40.41 -6.03
N MET A 1092 17.42 40.99 -5.81
CA MET A 1092 16.99 42.20 -6.53
C MET A 1092 16.60 43.32 -5.56
N SER A 1093 16.90 44.56 -5.96
CA SER A 1093 16.57 45.74 -5.17
C SER A 1093 15.07 45.87 -4.93
N SER A 1094 14.72 46.42 -3.77
CA SER A 1094 13.35 46.86 -3.45
C SER A 1094 12.85 48.02 -4.33
N ASP A 1095 13.71 48.63 -5.15
CA ASP A 1095 13.32 49.69 -6.09
C ASP A 1095 12.53 49.13 -7.29
N VAL A 1096 11.21 49.37 -7.28
CA VAL A 1096 10.25 48.96 -8.32
C VAL A 1096 10.59 49.52 -9.71
N GLN A 1097 11.28 50.66 -9.77
CA GLN A 1097 11.66 51.33 -11.03
C GLN A 1097 13.04 50.88 -11.53
N ASN A 1098 13.91 50.42 -10.63
CA ASN A 1098 15.23 49.89 -10.96
C ASN A 1098 15.55 48.67 -10.06
N PRO A 1099 15.04 47.48 -10.39
CA PRO A 1099 15.22 46.29 -9.57
C PRO A 1099 16.69 45.81 -9.48
N PHE A 1100 17.62 46.45 -10.19
CA PHE A 1100 19.06 46.15 -10.15
C PHE A 1100 19.88 47.15 -9.34
N ALA A 1101 19.25 48.12 -8.66
CA ALA A 1101 19.94 49.23 -8.02
C ALA A 1101 20.96 48.80 -6.94
N ASP A 1102 20.71 47.68 -6.25
CA ASP A 1102 21.51 47.21 -5.11
C ASP A 1102 22.50 46.09 -5.48
N GLN A 1103 22.55 45.70 -6.75
CA GLN A 1103 23.33 44.56 -7.20
C GLN A 1103 24.70 44.98 -7.72
N THR A 1104 25.77 44.68 -6.97
CA THR A 1104 27.14 44.76 -7.48
C THR A 1104 27.56 43.33 -7.86
N LEU A 1105 27.76 43.03 -9.15
CA LEU A 1105 28.20 41.70 -9.60
C LEU A 1105 29.55 41.37 -8.93
N ALA A 1106 29.62 40.30 -8.14
CA ALA A 1106 30.84 39.91 -7.42
C ALA A 1106 31.98 39.54 -8.37
N THR A 1107 31.67 38.80 -9.45
CA THR A 1107 32.50 38.68 -10.66
C THR A 1107 31.63 38.53 -11.92
N PRO A 1108 32.07 38.98 -13.11
CA PRO A 1108 31.34 38.76 -14.36
C PRO A 1108 31.05 37.28 -14.63
N SER A 1109 31.92 36.34 -14.23
CA SER A 1109 31.78 34.90 -14.44
C SER A 1109 30.56 34.26 -13.78
N ASP A 1110 29.97 34.88 -12.77
CA ASP A 1110 28.90 34.30 -11.96
C ASP A 1110 27.53 34.34 -12.66
N ASN A 1111 27.38 35.12 -13.74
CA ASN A 1111 26.14 35.29 -14.50
C ASN A 1111 26.35 35.18 -16.03
N LEU A 1112 27.39 34.45 -16.47
CA LEU A 1112 27.96 34.51 -17.84
C LEU A 1112 27.69 33.28 -18.72
N GLY A 1113 26.72 32.44 -18.40
CA GLY A 1113 26.34 31.32 -19.28
C GLY A 1113 25.04 31.62 -20.01
N GLY A 1114 25.10 31.88 -21.32
CA GLY A 1114 23.96 31.77 -22.24
C GLY A 1114 23.42 33.07 -22.86
N GLY A 1115 22.90 32.99 -24.09
CA GLY A 1115 22.19 34.07 -24.76
C GLY A 1115 20.74 34.18 -24.29
N TYR A 1116 20.19 35.39 -24.35
CA TYR A 1116 18.81 35.71 -23.97
C TYR A 1116 17.99 36.13 -25.19
N GLU A 1117 16.82 35.51 -25.37
CA GLU A 1117 15.84 35.85 -26.40
C GLU A 1117 14.45 35.93 -25.76
N VAL A 1118 13.87 37.13 -25.67
CA VAL A 1118 12.52 37.36 -25.11
C VAL A 1118 11.66 38.09 -26.13
N ILE A 1119 10.58 37.45 -26.60
CA ILE A 1119 9.73 37.94 -27.70
C ILE A 1119 8.25 37.90 -27.29
N GLY A 1120 7.67 39.07 -27.06
CA GLY A 1120 6.22 39.26 -27.02
C GLY A 1120 5.72 39.74 -28.38
N ARG A 1121 5.09 38.86 -29.18
CA ARG A 1121 4.69 39.16 -30.58
C ARG A 1121 3.79 40.41 -30.71
N SER A 1122 2.96 40.67 -29.69
CA SER A 1122 2.03 41.79 -29.58
C SER A 1122 2.44 42.81 -28.51
N GLY A 1123 3.58 42.62 -27.86
CA GLY A 1123 4.11 43.52 -26.83
C GLY A 1123 4.46 42.81 -25.51
N LEU A 1124 5.05 43.60 -24.61
CA LEU A 1124 5.40 43.20 -23.25
C LEU A 1124 4.92 44.26 -22.26
N SER A 1125 4.20 43.85 -21.22
CA SER A 1125 3.66 44.70 -20.16
C SER A 1125 4.41 44.48 -18.85
N TYR A 1126 4.77 45.58 -18.18
CA TYR A 1126 5.32 45.58 -16.82
C TYR A 1126 4.32 46.25 -15.88
N LEU A 1127 3.76 45.45 -14.96
CA LEU A 1127 2.71 45.85 -14.03
C LEU A 1127 3.21 45.74 -12.59
N ASN A 1128 2.54 46.46 -11.69
CA ASN A 1128 2.64 46.27 -10.25
C ASN A 1128 1.23 46.28 -9.65
N ALA A 1129 0.82 45.14 -9.10
CA ALA A 1129 -0.53 44.89 -8.62
C ALA A 1129 -1.59 45.25 -9.67
N GLY A 1130 -1.37 44.78 -10.91
CA GLY A 1130 -2.24 45.03 -12.05
C GLY A 1130 -2.18 46.46 -12.61
N THR A 1131 -1.40 47.37 -12.01
CA THR A 1131 -1.25 48.75 -12.48
C THR A 1131 -0.04 48.87 -13.40
N LEU A 1132 -0.25 49.35 -14.63
CA LEU A 1132 0.83 49.59 -15.60
C LEU A 1132 1.88 50.56 -15.04
N GLN A 1133 3.13 50.12 -15.01
CA GLN A 1133 4.24 50.93 -14.56
C GLN A 1133 4.84 51.72 -15.74
N SER A 1134 5.33 52.94 -15.46
CA SER A 1134 6.09 53.76 -16.42
C SER A 1134 5.41 53.98 -17.78
N ASN A 1135 4.08 54.02 -17.82
CA ASN A 1135 3.26 54.10 -19.05
C ASN A 1135 3.57 52.98 -20.07
N GLY A 1136 4.05 51.82 -19.62
CA GLY A 1136 4.48 50.72 -20.49
C GLY A 1136 5.91 50.84 -21.03
N ASN A 1137 6.65 51.89 -20.65
CA ASN A 1137 8.05 52.04 -21.05
C ASN A 1137 8.98 51.39 -20.03
N ILE A 1138 9.68 50.33 -20.47
CA ILE A 1138 10.82 49.78 -19.72
C ILE A 1138 12.06 50.61 -20.05
N THR A 1139 12.63 51.28 -19.05
CA THR A 1139 13.86 52.05 -19.24
C THR A 1139 15.05 51.09 -19.26
N VAL A 1140 15.59 50.84 -20.44
CA VAL A 1140 16.84 50.08 -20.62
C VAL A 1140 18.01 50.93 -20.09
N THR A 1141 18.42 50.71 -18.85
CA THR A 1141 19.67 51.25 -18.30
C THR A 1141 20.86 50.41 -18.79
N ASP A 1142 22.09 50.90 -18.66
CA ASP A 1142 23.29 50.10 -18.96
C ASP A 1142 23.32 48.80 -18.11
N SER A 1143 22.81 48.85 -16.87
CA SER A 1143 22.65 47.66 -16.00
C SER A 1143 21.58 46.68 -16.52
N PHE A 1144 20.45 47.18 -17.03
CA PHE A 1144 19.41 46.37 -17.68
C PHE A 1144 19.93 45.74 -18.99
N ARG A 1145 20.69 46.50 -19.77
CA ARG A 1145 21.32 46.06 -21.01
C ARG A 1145 22.39 45.00 -20.77
N ASP A 1146 23.23 45.18 -19.76
CA ASP A 1146 24.34 44.29 -19.45
C ASP A 1146 23.92 43.00 -18.69
N ARG A 1147 22.64 42.87 -18.32
CA ARG A 1147 22.12 41.72 -17.55
C ARG A 1147 20.98 40.96 -18.21
N ILE A 1148 20.23 41.60 -19.09
CA ILE A 1148 19.19 40.95 -19.90
C ILE A 1148 19.60 40.85 -21.37
N ILE A 1149 20.37 41.84 -21.85
CA ILE A 1149 20.57 42.09 -23.29
C ILE A 1149 22.01 41.77 -23.70
N THR A 1150 22.91 41.33 -22.82
CA THR A 1150 24.30 41.04 -23.18
C THR A 1150 24.34 39.88 -24.17
N PRO A 1151 24.51 40.14 -25.47
CA PRO A 1151 24.59 39.07 -26.44
C PRO A 1151 25.94 38.42 -26.20
N ASN A 1152 26.01 37.10 -26.30
CA ASN A 1152 27.29 36.49 -26.62
C ASN A 1152 27.74 37.06 -27.98
N LEU A 1153 28.66 38.02 -27.97
CA LEU A 1153 29.17 38.69 -29.17
C LEU A 1153 29.91 37.74 -30.14
N LEU A 1154 30.06 36.45 -29.79
CA LEU A 1154 30.50 35.39 -30.71
C LEU A 1154 29.38 34.83 -31.59
N GLY A 1155 28.09 34.97 -31.24
CA GLY A 1155 26.98 34.25 -31.87
C GLY A 1155 25.99 35.08 -32.71
N GLY A 1156 26.06 36.42 -32.66
CA GLY A 1156 25.40 37.34 -33.60
C GLY A 1156 24.00 36.98 -34.11
N ASN A 1157 22.96 37.08 -33.29
CA ASN A 1157 21.57 37.34 -33.69
C ASN A 1157 20.79 37.87 -32.48
N PHE A 1158 20.22 39.07 -32.58
CA PHE A 1158 19.33 39.66 -31.57
C PHE A 1158 18.26 40.50 -32.28
N ALA A 1159 16.98 40.26 -31.96
CA ALA A 1159 15.85 41.03 -32.46
C ALA A 1159 14.82 41.28 -31.34
N MET A 1160 14.76 42.51 -30.83
CA MET A 1160 13.56 43.01 -30.15
C MET A 1160 12.67 43.67 -31.20
N SER A 1161 11.49 43.11 -31.49
CA SER A 1161 10.47 43.83 -32.25
C SER A 1161 9.56 44.57 -31.28
N GLY A 1162 9.69 45.90 -31.24
CA GLY A 1162 8.78 46.76 -30.50
C GLY A 1162 7.39 46.79 -31.12
N GLY A 1163 6.37 46.71 -30.26
CA GLY A 1163 4.97 47.04 -30.51
C GLY A 1163 4.45 47.81 -29.33
#